data_AF-A0A3E4UPL6-F1
#
_entry.id   AF-A0A3E4UPL6-F1
#
_cell.length_a   1.000
_cell.length_b   1.000
_cell.length_c   1.000
_cell.angle_alpha   90.00
_cell.angle_beta   90.00
_cell.angle_gamma   90.00
#
_symmetry.space_group_name_H-M   'P 1'
#
loop_
_entity.id
_entity.type
_entity.pdbx_description
1 polymer ?
#
loop_
_entity_poly.entity_id
_entity_poly.type
_entity_poly.pdbx_seq_one_letter_code
_entity_poly.pdbx_strand_id
1 'polypeptide(L)'
;MILLFNIEYRTNWGEEVRVSGSIPELGNEHPDKALPLQTIDGIHWTAEVNIAMPEDGLVRYSYHIFRDGRHTRAEWNSLPRTLYLSGTSKKTYRIQDCWKNLPEQQYFYTSAFTESLLAHRERNAAPKGHKKGLLIKAYAPCIDSDHCLGICGNQPIFGEWNPDKAVLMSDANFPEWQIEVDATKISFPLEYKFILYNKKERRAVCWENNPNRYMADPQTGANETLVVGDRYVYFSLPAWKGAGVAVPVFSLRSEKSFGVGDFGDLKRMIDWAVSTKQKAVQILPINDTTMTHTWTDSYPYNSISIYAFHPMYTDLKQLGTLKDKKAMADFNKRQKELNALPAVDYEAVNKTKWEYFHLIFKQEGEKVLSSAAFHDFFESNKEWLQPYAVFSYLRDVYKTPNFREWPKYSSYDAAEIEKLCQPKSADYPHIAIYFYIQFNLHLQLLAATEHARANGVVLKGDIPIGISRNSVEAWTEPHYFNLNGQAGAPPDDFSVNGQNWGFPTYNWDVMEKDGYAWWMKRFRKMAEYFDAYRIDHILGFFRIWEIPMHAVHGLLGQFVPALPMTREEIESYGLSFRDEFLKPYIHEYFLGQMFGPHTDYVKQTFIEPTDTWEIYRMRPEFDTQRKVEAYFAGKTDEDSIWIRDGLYALISDVLFVPDRNDPYKYHPRIGVQHDYIYRSLNDWEKAAFNRLYDQYYYHRHNEFWREQAMNKLPQLTQSTRMLVCGEDLGMIPGCVAWVMNDLRILSLEIQRMPKDPAQEFGHPDWYPYRSVCTISTHDMSTLRGWWEEDFQQTQRYYNTMLGHYGAAPAVATPELCEEVVRKHLQSNSILAILSLQDWMSMDGKWRNPNAQEERINVPANPRHYWRWRMHLTLEQLMKAESLNEKIKELIAQTGR
;
A
#
# COMPACT_ATOMS: atom_id res chain seq x y z
N MET A 1 37.63 -5.46 22.08
CA MET A 1 37.05 -6.83 21.93
C MET A 1 37.35 -7.30 20.52
N ILE A 2 37.29 -8.60 20.25
CA ILE A 2 37.52 -9.16 18.91
C ILE A 2 36.21 -9.78 18.41
N LEU A 3 35.82 -9.45 17.17
CA LEU A 3 34.79 -10.17 16.43
C LEU A 3 35.47 -10.97 15.32
N LEU A 4 35.23 -12.28 15.29
CA LEU A 4 35.68 -13.18 14.23
C LEU A 4 34.45 -13.67 13.46
N PHE A 5 34.18 -13.06 12.32
CA PHE A 5 33.10 -13.45 11.42
C PHE A 5 33.50 -14.68 10.62
N ASN A 6 32.60 -15.66 10.56
CA ASN A 6 32.71 -16.83 9.69
C ASN A 6 31.36 -17.02 9.01
N ILE A 7 31.35 -17.10 7.68
CA ILE A 7 30.14 -17.35 6.90
C ILE A 7 30.44 -18.33 5.76
N GLU A 8 29.50 -19.25 5.54
CA GLU A 8 29.48 -20.11 4.36
C GLU A 8 28.65 -19.44 3.25
N TYR A 9 29.30 -19.05 2.16
CA TYR A 9 28.68 -18.50 0.96
C TYR A 9 29.54 -18.78 -0.27
N ARG A 10 28.97 -19.49 -1.26
CA ARG A 10 29.65 -19.75 -2.53
C ARG A 10 29.57 -18.53 -3.43
N THR A 11 30.70 -17.90 -3.72
CA THR A 11 30.79 -16.78 -4.66
C THR A 11 31.04 -17.24 -6.10
N ASN A 12 30.69 -16.39 -7.07
CA ASN A 12 31.17 -16.50 -8.44
C ASN A 12 32.56 -15.85 -8.57
N TRP A 13 33.24 -16.12 -9.68
CA TRP A 13 34.52 -15.44 -9.96
C TRP A 13 34.32 -13.91 -10.03
N GLY A 14 35.20 -13.17 -9.35
CA GLY A 14 35.12 -11.70 -9.23
C GLY A 14 34.20 -11.18 -8.11
N GLU A 15 33.51 -12.07 -7.39
CA GLU A 15 32.69 -11.69 -6.22
C GLU A 15 33.44 -11.84 -4.90
N GLU A 16 33.17 -10.92 -3.98
CA GLU A 16 33.66 -10.92 -2.60
C GLU A 16 32.51 -10.73 -1.61
N VAL A 17 32.65 -11.34 -0.43
CA VAL A 17 31.74 -11.14 0.69
C VAL A 17 32.29 -10.01 1.57
N ARG A 18 31.44 -9.04 1.90
CA ARG A 18 31.75 -7.97 2.84
C ARG A 18 30.71 -7.91 3.97
N VAL A 19 31.11 -7.44 5.14
CA VAL A 19 30.22 -7.20 6.29
C VAL A 19 30.14 -5.71 6.61
N SER A 20 28.92 -5.19 6.67
CA SER A 20 28.63 -3.82 7.10
C SER A 20 27.88 -3.85 8.43
N GLY A 21 28.02 -2.83 9.26
CA GLY A 21 27.36 -2.78 10.56
C GLY A 21 27.39 -1.44 11.27
N SER A 22 26.74 -1.39 12.43
CA SER A 22 26.44 -0.17 13.20
C SER A 22 27.65 0.49 13.88
N ILE A 23 28.84 -0.08 13.73
CA ILE A 23 30.08 0.41 14.36
C ILE A 23 31.07 0.94 13.31
N PRO A 24 31.99 1.85 13.67
CA PRO A 24 32.92 2.44 12.72
C PRO A 24 33.78 1.42 11.99
N GLU A 25 34.20 0.36 12.68
CA GLU A 25 35.04 -0.70 12.13
C GLU A 25 34.31 -1.59 11.11
N LEU A 26 32.97 -1.51 11.06
CA LEU A 26 32.11 -2.15 10.05
C LEU A 26 31.46 -1.13 9.10
N GLY A 27 31.94 0.11 9.09
CA GLY A 27 31.52 1.12 8.12
C GLY A 27 30.31 1.98 8.49
N ASN A 28 29.80 1.93 9.73
CA ASN A 28 28.64 2.71 10.20
C ASN A 28 27.42 2.60 9.26
N GLU A 29 27.02 1.37 8.94
CA GLU A 29 25.87 1.06 8.08
C GLU A 29 26.00 1.56 6.63
N HIS A 30 27.20 1.95 6.19
CA HIS A 30 27.49 2.26 4.79
C HIS A 30 28.12 1.05 4.10
N PRO A 31 27.41 0.37 3.17
CA PRO A 31 27.94 -0.82 2.49
C PRO A 31 29.26 -0.56 1.74
N ASP A 32 29.47 0.64 1.19
CA ASP A 32 30.71 0.99 0.49
C ASP A 32 31.95 1.00 1.41
N LYS A 33 31.72 1.11 2.73
CA LYS A 33 32.75 1.03 3.78
C LYS A 33 32.74 -0.33 4.50
N ALA A 34 32.04 -1.32 3.97
CA ALA A 34 31.96 -2.66 4.55
C ALA A 34 33.34 -3.33 4.60
N LEU A 35 33.59 -4.06 5.68
CA LEU A 35 34.81 -4.83 5.91
C LEU A 35 34.83 -6.04 4.95
N PRO A 36 35.83 -6.18 4.06
CA PRO A 36 35.94 -7.35 3.20
C PRO A 36 36.37 -8.59 3.99
N LEU A 37 35.76 -9.74 3.68
CA LEU A 37 36.14 -11.04 4.21
C LEU A 37 37.18 -11.70 3.30
N GLN A 38 37.95 -12.63 3.86
CA GLN A 38 38.94 -13.44 3.17
C GLN A 38 38.43 -14.87 2.99
N THR A 39 38.80 -15.51 1.89
CA THR A 39 38.48 -16.92 1.61
C THR A 39 39.68 -17.64 0.99
N ILE A 40 39.73 -18.96 1.14
CA ILE A 40 40.74 -19.83 0.50
C ILE A 40 40.14 -20.76 -0.56
N ASP A 41 38.81 -20.92 -0.57
CA ASP A 41 38.09 -21.89 -1.40
C ASP A 41 36.88 -21.29 -2.13
N GLY A 42 36.57 -20.01 -1.91
CA GLY A 42 35.41 -19.33 -2.48
C GLY A 42 34.08 -19.70 -1.82
N ILE A 43 34.11 -20.43 -0.70
CA ILE A 43 32.92 -20.93 0.02
C ILE A 43 32.95 -20.45 1.48
N HIS A 44 34.07 -20.62 2.18
CA HIS A 44 34.21 -20.21 3.57
C HIS A 44 34.89 -18.86 3.63
N TRP A 45 34.20 -17.89 4.23
CA TRP A 45 34.66 -16.51 4.32
C TRP A 45 34.85 -16.11 5.78
N THR A 46 35.98 -15.45 6.07
CA THR A 46 36.34 -15.05 7.42
C THR A 46 36.86 -13.62 7.49
N ALA A 47 36.54 -12.91 8.56
CA ALA A 47 37.19 -11.63 8.89
C ALA A 47 37.35 -11.50 10.41
N GLU A 48 38.47 -10.93 10.82
CA GLU A 48 38.73 -10.55 12.21
C GLU A 48 38.75 -9.02 12.32
N VAL A 49 38.05 -8.49 13.32
CA VAL A 49 38.05 -7.06 13.60
C VAL A 49 38.14 -6.79 15.10
N ASN A 50 39.00 -5.85 15.45
CA ASN A 50 39.11 -5.32 16.80
C ASN A 50 38.16 -4.15 16.94
N ILE A 51 37.28 -4.21 17.95
CA ILE A 51 36.25 -3.20 18.17
C ILE A 51 36.37 -2.57 19.56
N ALA A 52 36.02 -1.29 19.64
CA ALA A 52 35.64 -0.67 20.91
C ALA A 52 34.28 -1.22 21.39
N MET A 53 34.01 -1.14 22.70
CA MET A 53 32.69 -1.47 23.22
C MET A 53 31.70 -0.35 22.80
N PRO A 54 30.62 -0.66 22.06
CA PRO A 54 29.60 0.31 21.71
C PRO A 54 28.88 0.84 22.95
N GLU A 55 28.39 2.08 22.91
CA GLU A 55 27.68 2.72 24.03
C GLU A 55 26.40 1.97 24.41
N ASP A 56 25.66 1.45 23.42
CA ASP A 56 24.45 0.66 23.62
C ASP A 56 24.75 -0.83 23.89
N GLY A 57 26.02 -1.24 23.82
CA GLY A 57 26.45 -2.63 24.01
C GLY A 57 26.05 -3.58 22.87
N LEU A 58 25.66 -3.05 21.70
CA LEU A 58 25.13 -3.81 20.58
C LEU A 58 25.97 -3.64 19.33
N VAL A 59 26.08 -4.72 18.54
CA VAL A 59 26.57 -4.65 17.17
C VAL A 59 25.49 -5.16 16.25
N ARG A 60 24.99 -4.29 15.36
CA ARG A 60 24.10 -4.66 14.26
C ARG A 60 24.93 -4.84 13.00
N TYR A 61 24.67 -5.88 12.22
CA TYR A 61 25.44 -6.12 10.98
C TYR A 61 24.66 -6.91 9.93
N SER A 62 25.12 -6.82 8.69
CA SER A 62 24.61 -7.54 7.53
C SER A 62 25.72 -7.88 6.53
N TYR A 63 25.51 -8.95 5.77
CA TYR A 63 26.41 -9.38 4.69
C TYR A 63 26.00 -8.83 3.33
N HIS A 64 27.01 -8.51 2.52
CA HIS A 64 26.88 -7.92 1.20
C HIS A 64 27.83 -8.62 0.22
N ILE A 65 27.38 -8.73 -1.03
CA ILE A 65 28.19 -9.21 -2.16
C ILE A 65 28.60 -8.01 -3.00
N PHE A 66 29.89 -7.96 -3.30
CA PHE A 66 30.46 -7.00 -4.22
C PHE A 66 31.06 -7.73 -5.41
N ARG A 67 30.96 -7.15 -6.60
CA ARG A 67 31.67 -7.61 -7.80
C ARG A 67 32.40 -6.43 -8.41
N ASP A 68 33.71 -6.57 -8.63
CA ASP A 68 34.55 -5.50 -9.18
C ASP A 68 34.39 -4.15 -8.44
N GLY A 69 34.26 -4.21 -7.12
CA GLY A 69 34.05 -3.04 -6.26
C GLY A 69 32.65 -2.43 -6.28
N ARG A 70 31.68 -3.00 -7.02
CA ARG A 70 30.27 -2.57 -7.02
C ARG A 70 29.42 -3.50 -6.15
N HIS A 71 28.57 -2.91 -5.31
CA HIS A 71 27.59 -3.66 -4.53
C HIS A 71 26.55 -4.31 -5.46
N THR A 72 26.42 -5.64 -5.41
CA THR A 72 25.50 -6.39 -6.29
C THR A 72 24.31 -6.98 -5.55
N ARG A 73 24.49 -7.38 -4.30
CA ARG A 73 23.45 -8.04 -3.50
C ARG A 73 23.68 -7.83 -2.02
N ALA A 74 22.60 -7.67 -1.26
CA ALA A 74 22.60 -7.76 0.20
C ALA A 74 21.82 -8.98 0.65
N GLU A 75 22.14 -9.50 1.84
CA GLU A 75 21.27 -10.46 2.50
C GLU A 75 19.96 -9.78 2.93
N TRP A 76 18.93 -10.57 3.23
CA TRP A 76 17.67 -10.01 3.72
C TRP A 76 17.88 -9.28 5.05
N ASN A 77 17.64 -7.97 5.05
CA ASN A 77 18.01 -7.07 6.15
C ASN A 77 16.83 -6.33 6.79
N SER A 78 15.57 -6.74 6.55
CA SER A 78 14.43 -6.17 7.29
C SER A 78 14.50 -6.49 8.80
N LEU A 79 15.33 -7.45 9.20
CA LEU A 79 15.73 -7.74 10.57
C LEU A 79 17.26 -7.90 10.65
N PRO A 80 18.00 -6.82 10.97
CA PRO A 80 19.45 -6.87 11.03
C PRO A 80 19.93 -7.84 12.10
N ARG A 81 21.07 -8.49 11.85
CA ARG A 81 21.70 -9.36 12.85
C ARG A 81 22.11 -8.51 14.02
N THR A 82 21.72 -8.91 15.23
CA THR A 82 22.07 -8.17 16.45
C THR A 82 22.91 -9.04 17.35
N LEU A 83 24.08 -8.55 17.78
CA LEU A 83 24.93 -9.20 18.76
C LEU A 83 24.99 -8.36 20.03
N TYR A 84 24.57 -8.96 21.14
CA TYR A 84 24.67 -8.36 22.47
C TYR A 84 26.06 -8.64 23.04
N LEU A 85 26.84 -7.58 23.26
CA LEU A 85 28.18 -7.69 23.81
C LEU A 85 28.14 -7.67 25.33
N SER A 86 28.88 -8.61 25.91
CA SER A 86 29.06 -8.77 27.35
C SER A 86 30.53 -9.01 27.71
N GLY A 87 30.92 -8.73 28.96
CA GLY A 87 32.25 -9.07 29.49
C GLY A 87 33.31 -7.98 29.35
N THR A 88 34.59 -8.37 29.40
CA THR A 88 35.75 -7.46 29.43
C THR A 88 36.26 -7.13 28.02
N SER A 89 37.05 -6.06 27.88
CA SER A 89 37.63 -5.61 26.61
C SER A 89 38.44 -6.66 25.83
N LYS A 90 38.84 -7.76 26.49
CA LYS A 90 39.62 -8.88 25.93
C LYS A 90 38.78 -10.08 25.45
N LYS A 91 37.44 -9.99 25.45
CA LYS A 91 36.57 -11.10 25.01
C LYS A 91 36.57 -11.20 23.48
N THR A 92 36.56 -12.44 22.97
CA THR A 92 36.46 -12.76 21.54
C THR A 92 35.08 -13.38 21.26
N TYR A 93 34.39 -12.87 20.24
CA TYR A 93 33.16 -13.48 19.71
C TYR A 93 33.48 -14.15 18.38
N ARG A 94 33.41 -15.48 18.34
CA ARG A 94 33.51 -16.24 17.09
C ARG A 94 32.11 -16.49 16.55
N ILE A 95 31.78 -15.82 15.46
CA ILE A 95 30.45 -15.79 14.87
C ILE A 95 30.42 -16.80 13.71
N GLN A 96 29.46 -17.71 13.75
CA GLN A 96 29.18 -18.72 12.72
C GLN A 96 27.81 -18.42 12.12
N ASP A 97 27.82 -17.78 10.95
CA ASP A 97 26.63 -17.30 10.26
C ASP A 97 26.39 -18.04 8.94
N CYS A 98 25.15 -17.97 8.45
CA CYS A 98 24.76 -18.41 7.12
C CYS A 98 24.04 -17.27 6.41
N TRP A 99 24.12 -17.21 5.08
CA TRP A 99 23.46 -16.17 4.30
C TRP A 99 21.94 -16.14 4.53
N LYS A 100 21.37 -14.97 4.88
CA LYS A 100 19.93 -14.78 5.03
C LYS A 100 19.24 -14.52 3.69
N ASN A 101 18.44 -15.48 3.24
CA ASN A 101 17.49 -15.28 2.15
C ASN A 101 16.16 -14.71 2.69
N LEU A 102 15.33 -14.19 1.78
CA LEU A 102 13.97 -13.79 2.08
C LEU A 102 13.17 -15.00 2.62
N PRO A 103 12.62 -14.94 3.86
CA PRO A 103 11.92 -16.09 4.42
C PRO A 103 10.59 -16.36 3.71
N GLU A 104 10.24 -17.64 3.54
CA GLU A 104 8.93 -18.02 2.97
C GLU A 104 7.77 -17.42 3.78
N GLN A 105 7.91 -17.41 5.10
CA GLN A 105 6.93 -16.86 6.03
C GLN A 105 7.25 -15.41 6.41
N GLN A 106 7.78 -14.59 5.49
CA GLN A 106 8.15 -13.19 5.73
C GLN A 106 7.05 -12.39 6.46
N TYR A 107 5.77 -12.65 6.19
CA TYR A 107 4.66 -11.97 6.84
C TYR A 107 4.73 -12.02 8.37
N PHE A 108 5.19 -13.13 8.99
CA PHE A 108 5.33 -13.20 10.45
C PHE A 108 6.46 -12.30 11.01
N TYR A 109 7.40 -11.88 10.18
CA TYR A 109 8.49 -10.98 10.59
C TYR A 109 8.11 -9.49 10.48
N THR A 110 6.92 -9.18 9.94
CA THR A 110 6.42 -7.82 9.79
C THR A 110 5.93 -7.25 11.12
N SER A 111 5.88 -5.92 11.21
CA SER A 111 5.33 -5.19 12.36
C SER A 111 3.87 -5.55 12.66
N ALA A 112 3.08 -5.89 11.64
CA ALA A 112 1.73 -6.42 11.82
C ALA A 112 1.71 -7.62 12.77
N PHE A 113 2.69 -8.52 12.68
CA PHE A 113 2.79 -9.67 13.56
C PHE A 113 3.63 -9.38 14.81
N THR A 114 4.82 -8.79 14.67
CA THR A 114 5.75 -8.68 15.80
C THR A 114 5.44 -7.54 16.77
N GLU A 115 4.75 -6.49 16.31
CA GLU A 115 4.40 -5.33 17.13
C GLU A 115 2.89 -5.25 17.45
N SER A 116 2.04 -5.99 16.73
CA SER A 116 0.59 -6.05 16.99
C SER A 116 0.07 -7.46 17.31
N LEU A 117 -0.09 -8.35 16.33
CA LEU A 117 -0.86 -9.61 16.49
C LEU A 117 -0.23 -10.63 17.45
N LEU A 118 1.09 -10.79 17.38
CA LEU A 118 1.90 -11.73 18.16
C LEU A 118 2.93 -10.99 19.02
N ALA A 119 2.62 -9.75 19.40
CA ALA A 119 3.57 -8.88 20.09
C ALA A 119 3.96 -9.41 21.48
N HIS A 120 5.27 -9.56 21.71
CA HIS A 120 5.83 -9.79 23.04
C HIS A 120 6.09 -8.43 23.70
N ARG A 121 5.11 -7.95 24.47
CA ARG A 121 5.16 -6.62 25.12
C ARG A 121 6.07 -6.57 26.32
N GLU A 122 6.20 -7.68 27.03
CA GLU A 122 7.10 -7.86 28.15
C GLU A 122 8.24 -8.77 27.70
N ARG A 123 9.28 -8.17 27.09
CA ARG A 123 10.45 -8.91 26.60
C ARG A 123 11.42 -9.22 27.74
N ASN A 124 12.03 -10.40 27.70
CA ASN A 124 13.11 -10.77 28.59
C ASN A 124 14.38 -9.93 28.31
N ALA A 125 15.26 -9.85 29.31
CA ALA A 125 16.58 -9.26 29.12
C ALA A 125 17.45 -10.13 28.20
N ALA A 126 18.45 -9.51 27.54
CA ALA A 126 19.45 -10.26 26.78
C ALA A 126 20.17 -11.30 27.65
N PRO A 127 20.56 -12.47 27.10
CA PRO A 127 21.26 -13.50 27.86
C PRO A 127 22.53 -12.96 28.54
N LYS A 128 22.79 -13.42 29.76
CA LYS A 128 24.01 -13.04 30.50
C LYS A 128 25.24 -13.74 29.90
N GLY A 129 26.29 -12.96 29.69
CA GLY A 129 27.55 -13.45 29.17
C GLY A 129 28.32 -14.37 30.12
N HIS A 130 29.00 -15.36 29.57
CA HIS A 130 29.96 -16.22 30.27
C HIS A 130 31.40 -15.93 29.84
N LYS A 131 32.37 -16.41 30.63
CA LYS A 131 33.79 -16.34 30.26
C LYS A 131 34.10 -17.28 29.09
N LYS A 132 33.51 -18.47 29.06
CA LYS A 132 33.53 -19.37 27.91
C LYS A 132 32.07 -19.66 27.54
N GLY A 133 31.59 -19.05 26.46
CA GLY A 133 30.17 -19.00 26.14
C GLY A 133 29.81 -19.78 24.87
N LEU A 134 28.60 -20.34 24.84
CA LEU A 134 27.91 -20.77 23.62
C LEU A 134 26.60 -19.99 23.53
N LEU A 135 26.54 -19.05 22.59
CA LEU A 135 25.34 -18.27 22.27
C LEU A 135 24.61 -18.92 21.09
N ILE A 136 23.42 -19.44 21.33
CA ILE A 136 22.55 -20.01 20.30
C ILE A 136 21.44 -19.02 19.98
N LYS A 137 21.27 -18.71 18.70
CA LYS A 137 20.25 -17.80 18.20
C LYS A 137 19.33 -18.51 17.21
N ALA A 138 18.04 -18.21 17.28
CA ALA A 138 17.04 -18.85 16.43
C ALA A 138 15.87 -17.92 16.11
N TYR A 139 15.31 -18.03 14.90
CA TYR A 139 14.12 -17.28 14.49
C TYR A 139 12.87 -18.14 14.61
N ALA A 140 11.89 -17.62 15.35
CA ALA A 140 10.57 -18.24 15.50
C ALA A 140 9.49 -17.15 15.65
N PRO A 141 9.09 -16.50 14.53
CA PRO A 141 8.23 -15.33 14.56
C PRO A 141 6.74 -15.65 14.80
N CYS A 142 6.33 -16.90 14.64
CA CYS A 142 4.95 -17.35 14.82
C CYS A 142 4.59 -17.67 16.29
N ILE A 143 5.51 -17.48 17.23
CA ILE A 143 5.30 -17.75 18.65
C ILE A 143 4.57 -16.57 19.30
N ASP A 144 3.39 -16.80 19.85
CA ASP A 144 2.63 -15.81 20.60
C ASP A 144 3.23 -15.49 21.98
N SER A 145 2.66 -14.50 22.66
CA SER A 145 3.12 -14.02 23.97
C SER A 145 2.80 -14.94 25.15
N ASP A 146 2.02 -16.01 24.98
CA ASP A 146 1.79 -17.04 26.01
C ASP A 146 2.85 -18.15 25.94
N HIS A 147 3.56 -18.24 24.83
CA HIS A 147 4.58 -19.24 24.58
C HIS A 147 6.01 -18.67 24.58
N CYS A 148 6.98 -19.57 24.60
CA CYS A 148 8.40 -19.28 24.60
C CYS A 148 9.15 -20.37 23.83
N LEU A 149 10.22 -20.00 23.13
CA LEU A 149 11.13 -20.96 22.52
C LEU A 149 12.06 -21.54 23.60
N GLY A 150 12.20 -22.87 23.64
CA GLY A 150 13.13 -23.56 24.52
C GLY A 150 14.07 -24.51 23.78
N ILE A 151 15.16 -24.89 24.45
CA ILE A 151 16.11 -25.89 23.97
C ILE A 151 16.11 -27.10 24.91
N CYS A 152 15.97 -28.29 24.33
CA CYS A 152 16.13 -29.55 25.02
C CYS A 152 17.15 -30.43 24.28
N GLY A 153 18.05 -31.11 25.00
CA GLY A 153 19.17 -31.82 24.37
C GLY A 153 19.78 -32.91 25.24
N ASN A 154 20.87 -33.50 24.77
CA ASN A 154 21.46 -34.72 25.31
C ASN A 154 22.20 -34.58 26.65
N GLN A 155 22.13 -33.43 27.32
CA GLN A 155 22.96 -33.10 28.49
C GLN A 155 22.18 -32.37 29.60
N PRO A 156 22.66 -32.41 30.86
CA PRO A 156 22.00 -31.78 32.01
C PRO A 156 21.67 -30.30 31.82
N ILE A 157 22.58 -29.53 31.20
CA ILE A 157 22.36 -28.10 30.94
C ILE A 157 21.24 -27.84 29.91
N PHE A 158 20.83 -28.86 29.16
CA PHE A 158 19.70 -28.83 28.23
C PHE A 158 18.61 -29.85 28.58
N GLY A 159 18.57 -30.31 29.85
CA GLY A 159 17.48 -31.13 30.37
C GLY A 159 17.49 -32.62 30.01
N GLU A 160 18.55 -33.17 29.39
CA GLU A 160 18.68 -34.62 29.08
C GLU A 160 17.47 -35.21 28.32
N TRP A 161 17.04 -34.54 27.27
CA TRP A 161 15.84 -34.89 26.47
C TRP A 161 14.53 -34.93 27.27
N ASN A 162 14.51 -34.39 28.50
CA ASN A 162 13.29 -34.10 29.24
C ASN A 162 12.82 -32.67 28.90
N PRO A 163 11.72 -32.52 28.15
CA PRO A 163 11.27 -31.21 27.68
C PRO A 163 10.73 -30.30 28.80
N ASP A 164 10.34 -30.84 29.95
CA ASP A 164 9.94 -30.04 31.12
C ASP A 164 11.15 -29.45 31.86
N LYS A 165 12.36 -29.96 31.57
CA LYS A 165 13.65 -29.42 32.03
C LYS A 165 14.38 -28.64 30.93
N ALA A 166 13.70 -28.34 29.82
CA ALA A 166 14.28 -27.54 28.75
C ALA A 166 14.66 -26.14 29.25
N VAL A 167 15.68 -25.56 28.63
CA VAL A 167 16.08 -24.19 28.96
C VAL A 167 15.40 -23.23 28.02
N LEU A 168 14.73 -22.24 28.60
CA LEU A 168 13.96 -21.22 27.88
C LEU A 168 14.88 -20.15 27.31
N MET A 169 14.58 -19.69 26.11
CA MET A 169 15.33 -18.66 25.39
C MET A 169 14.73 -17.28 25.63
N SER A 170 15.58 -16.27 25.59
CA SER A 170 15.19 -14.86 25.69
C SER A 170 14.67 -14.34 24.35
N ASP A 171 13.58 -13.59 24.40
CA ASP A 171 12.93 -12.85 23.32
C ASP A 171 13.35 -11.36 23.28
N ALA A 172 14.49 -11.00 23.90
CA ALA A 172 14.99 -9.62 23.93
C ALA A 172 15.03 -8.96 22.53
N ASN A 173 15.26 -9.75 21.48
CA ASN A 173 15.30 -9.31 20.09
C ASN A 173 14.21 -9.98 19.22
N PHE A 174 13.04 -10.28 19.80
CA PHE A 174 11.93 -10.94 19.08
C PHE A 174 11.70 -10.33 17.69
N PRO A 175 11.59 -11.15 16.62
CA PRO A 175 11.36 -12.60 16.60
C PRO A 175 12.61 -13.48 16.65
N GLU A 176 13.78 -12.89 16.95
CA GLU A 176 15.00 -13.62 17.26
C GLU A 176 15.04 -13.99 18.75
N TRP A 177 15.12 -15.29 19.00
CA TRP A 177 15.27 -15.88 20.31
C TRP A 177 16.74 -16.23 20.55
N GLN A 178 17.20 -16.07 21.78
CA GLN A 178 18.61 -16.24 22.10
C GLN A 178 18.86 -16.80 23.50
N ILE A 179 19.92 -17.58 23.63
CA ILE A 179 20.39 -18.10 24.92
C ILE A 179 21.92 -18.23 24.90
N GLU A 180 22.56 -17.80 25.99
CA GLU A 180 23.98 -18.05 26.22
C GLU A 180 24.17 -18.99 27.41
N VAL A 181 24.88 -20.09 27.18
CA VAL A 181 25.22 -21.09 28.21
C VAL A 181 26.73 -21.15 28.43
N ASP A 182 27.13 -21.58 29.63
CA ASP A 182 28.53 -21.79 29.99
C ASP A 182 29.07 -23.03 29.27
N ALA A 183 29.91 -22.81 28.27
CA ALA A 183 30.47 -23.88 27.44
C ALA A 183 31.45 -24.79 28.21
N THR A 184 31.88 -24.42 29.42
CA THR A 184 32.67 -25.34 30.28
C THR A 184 31.83 -26.49 30.84
N LYS A 185 30.50 -26.38 30.78
CA LYS A 185 29.54 -27.39 31.24
C LYS A 185 29.00 -28.27 30.12
N ILE A 186 29.55 -28.13 28.90
CA ILE A 186 29.11 -28.88 27.72
C ILE A 186 30.18 -29.92 27.36
N SER A 187 29.75 -31.16 27.16
CA SER A 187 30.54 -32.20 26.51
C SER A 187 30.17 -32.29 25.03
N PHE A 188 31.13 -32.50 24.15
CA PHE A 188 30.86 -32.70 22.72
C PHE A 188 30.93 -34.20 22.34
N PRO A 189 30.09 -34.68 21.40
CA PRO A 189 29.15 -33.91 20.59
C PRO A 189 27.89 -33.46 21.36
N LEU A 190 27.49 -32.23 21.09
CA LEU A 190 26.25 -31.66 21.60
C LEU A 190 25.14 -31.93 20.59
N GLU A 191 24.04 -32.53 21.07
CA GLU A 191 22.80 -32.66 20.32
C GLU A 191 21.67 -31.96 21.05
N TYR A 192 20.90 -31.14 20.34
CA TYR A 192 19.74 -30.46 20.89
C TYR A 192 18.65 -30.26 19.84
N LYS A 193 17.46 -29.94 20.32
CA LYS A 193 16.28 -29.64 19.50
C LYS A 193 15.46 -28.54 20.15
N PHE A 194 14.77 -27.75 19.33
CA PHE A 194 13.89 -26.70 19.83
C PHE A 194 12.53 -27.24 20.26
N ILE A 195 11.96 -26.63 21.30
CA ILE A 195 10.61 -26.90 21.80
C ILE A 195 9.81 -25.60 21.90
N LEU A 196 8.50 -25.71 21.78
CA LEU A 196 7.56 -24.65 22.17
C LEU A 196 7.13 -24.92 23.61
N TYR A 197 7.33 -23.95 24.48
CA TYR A 197 7.00 -24.03 25.89
C TYR A 197 5.85 -23.09 26.22
N ASN A 198 4.82 -23.59 26.90
CA ASN A 198 3.70 -22.77 27.35
C ASN A 198 4.01 -22.20 28.74
N LYS A 199 4.07 -20.86 28.85
CA LYS A 199 4.46 -20.17 30.09
C LYS A 199 3.39 -20.30 31.19
N LYS A 200 2.12 -20.44 30.81
CA LYS A 200 0.99 -20.56 31.75
C LYS A 200 0.90 -21.96 32.34
N GLU A 201 0.96 -22.98 31.49
CA GLU A 201 0.88 -24.40 31.87
C GLU A 201 2.21 -24.94 32.40
N ARG A 202 3.30 -24.22 32.18
CA ARG A 202 4.67 -24.57 32.61
C ARG A 202 5.13 -25.93 32.10
N ARG A 203 4.83 -26.22 30.84
CA ARG A 203 5.22 -27.46 30.17
C ARG A 203 5.53 -27.21 28.71
N ALA A 204 6.28 -28.15 28.12
CA ALA A 204 6.44 -28.18 26.67
C ALA A 204 5.13 -28.61 26.00
N VAL A 205 4.78 -27.96 24.88
CA VAL A 205 3.57 -28.26 24.10
C VAL A 205 3.88 -28.96 22.78
N CYS A 206 5.00 -28.65 22.14
CA CYS A 206 5.44 -29.36 20.95
C CYS A 206 6.96 -29.27 20.73
N TRP A 207 7.51 -30.25 20.02
CA TRP A 207 8.86 -30.22 19.48
C TRP A 207 8.87 -29.57 18.09
N GLU A 208 9.99 -28.98 17.68
CA GLU A 208 10.14 -28.55 16.29
C GLU A 208 10.11 -29.75 15.32
N ASN A 209 9.86 -29.49 14.04
CA ASN A 209 9.82 -30.52 13.00
C ASN A 209 11.19 -30.85 12.40
N ASN A 210 12.18 -29.97 12.56
CA ASN A 210 13.51 -30.19 12.01
C ASN A 210 14.25 -31.35 12.73
N PRO A 211 15.29 -31.95 12.11
CA PRO A 211 16.18 -32.91 12.77
C PRO A 211 16.91 -32.31 13.97
N ASN A 212 17.48 -33.16 14.83
CA ASN A 212 18.36 -32.70 15.91
C ASN A 212 19.48 -31.83 15.34
N ARG A 213 19.78 -30.72 16.01
CA ARG A 213 20.98 -29.94 15.76
C ARG A 213 22.14 -30.68 16.39
N TYR A 214 23.16 -30.98 15.58
CA TYR A 214 24.39 -31.62 16.01
C TYR A 214 25.55 -30.63 15.97
N MET A 215 26.42 -30.69 16.97
CA MET A 215 27.63 -29.87 17.04
C MET A 215 28.80 -30.71 17.55
N ALA A 216 29.84 -30.84 16.73
CA ALA A 216 31.13 -31.38 17.16
C ALA A 216 31.88 -30.36 18.03
N ASP A 217 32.97 -30.77 18.68
CA ASP A 217 33.77 -29.87 19.51
C ASP A 217 34.31 -28.70 18.66
N PRO A 218 33.87 -27.45 18.92
CA PRO A 218 34.31 -26.30 18.16
C PRO A 218 35.71 -25.81 18.57
N GLN A 219 36.36 -26.46 19.54
CA GLN A 219 37.68 -26.10 20.08
C GLN A 219 37.77 -24.62 20.51
N THR A 220 36.76 -24.15 21.25
CA THR A 220 36.72 -22.76 21.77
C THR A 220 37.82 -22.52 22.80
N GLY A 221 38.49 -21.36 22.69
CA GLY A 221 39.51 -20.87 23.61
C GLY A 221 38.93 -20.34 24.93
N ALA A 222 39.83 -19.94 25.84
CA ALA A 222 39.46 -19.26 27.08
C ALA A 222 39.12 -17.78 26.79
N ASN A 223 38.05 -17.26 27.39
CA ASN A 223 37.54 -15.90 27.14
C ASN A 223 36.91 -15.69 25.74
N GLU A 224 36.38 -16.77 25.17
CA GLU A 224 35.72 -16.79 23.86
C GLU A 224 34.24 -17.15 24.00
N THR A 225 33.38 -16.53 23.17
CA THR A 225 31.99 -16.95 22.96
C THR A 225 31.80 -17.37 21.52
N LEU A 226 31.37 -18.62 21.32
CA LEU A 226 30.91 -19.09 20.02
C LEU A 226 29.46 -18.66 19.84
N VAL A 227 29.19 -17.91 18.79
CA VAL A 227 27.85 -17.47 18.39
C VAL A 227 27.40 -18.33 17.21
N VAL A 228 26.29 -19.03 17.38
CA VAL A 228 25.68 -19.88 16.37
C VAL A 228 24.37 -19.24 15.94
N GLY A 229 24.38 -18.63 14.75
CA GLY A 229 23.28 -17.88 14.19
C GLY A 229 22.31 -18.69 13.33
N ASP A 230 21.29 -17.98 12.83
CA ASP A 230 20.46 -18.33 11.65
C ASP A 230 19.74 -19.68 11.63
N ARG A 231 19.36 -20.19 12.81
CA ARG A 231 18.48 -21.36 12.88
C ARG A 231 17.03 -20.93 12.75
N TYR A 232 16.38 -21.33 11.67
CA TYR A 232 14.92 -21.22 11.54
C TYR A 232 14.26 -22.39 12.28
N VAL A 233 13.30 -22.08 13.15
CA VAL A 233 12.54 -23.08 13.90
C VAL A 233 11.16 -23.20 13.29
N TYR A 234 10.75 -24.44 13.02
CA TYR A 234 9.46 -24.74 12.44
C TYR A 234 8.67 -25.67 13.38
N PHE A 235 7.48 -25.23 13.73
CA PHE A 235 6.49 -26.02 14.46
C PHE A 235 5.33 -26.35 13.53
N SER A 236 4.71 -27.52 13.74
CA SER A 236 3.49 -27.90 13.02
C SER A 236 2.26 -27.20 13.62
N LEU A 237 2.25 -25.86 13.63
CA LEU A 237 1.12 -25.07 14.12
C LEU A 237 0.05 -24.93 13.02
N PRO A 238 -1.24 -24.80 13.39
CA PRO A 238 -2.27 -24.39 12.45
C PRO A 238 -1.89 -23.09 11.75
N ALA A 239 -2.27 -22.96 10.48
CA ALA A 239 -2.06 -21.72 9.73
C ALA A 239 -2.81 -20.58 10.40
N TRP A 240 -2.12 -19.46 10.66
CA TRP A 240 -2.74 -18.29 11.26
C TRP A 240 -3.70 -17.64 10.27
N LYS A 241 -4.94 -17.36 10.69
CA LYS A 241 -5.90 -16.61 9.89
C LYS A 241 -6.52 -15.54 10.76
N GLY A 242 -6.86 -14.40 10.15
CA GLY A 242 -7.52 -13.29 10.84
C GLY A 242 -8.68 -12.72 10.03
N ALA A 243 -9.65 -12.13 10.71
CA ALA A 243 -10.73 -11.35 10.13
C ALA A 243 -10.55 -9.85 10.41
N GLY A 244 -11.07 -8.98 9.56
CA GLY A 244 -10.98 -7.54 9.74
C GLY A 244 -12.11 -6.77 9.06
N VAL A 245 -12.09 -5.46 9.28
CA VAL A 245 -13.07 -4.51 8.73
C VAL A 245 -12.37 -3.42 7.94
N ALA A 246 -12.91 -3.10 6.76
CA ALA A 246 -12.53 -1.94 5.98
C ALA A 246 -13.58 -0.83 6.12
N VAL A 247 -13.15 0.38 6.49
CA VAL A 247 -14.01 1.56 6.62
C VAL A 247 -13.20 2.85 6.41
N PRO A 248 -13.66 3.81 5.59
CA PRO A 248 -13.00 5.12 5.49
C PRO A 248 -13.16 5.91 6.79
N VAL A 249 -12.12 6.63 7.20
CA VAL A 249 -12.17 7.44 8.44
C VAL A 249 -13.26 8.50 8.35
N PHE A 250 -13.40 9.18 7.20
CA PHE A 250 -14.42 10.23 7.02
C PHE A 250 -15.85 9.72 7.22
N SER A 251 -16.07 8.43 7.00
CA SER A 251 -17.38 7.78 7.11
C SER A 251 -17.77 7.43 8.53
N LEU A 252 -16.83 7.41 9.48
CA LEU A 252 -17.13 7.09 10.88
C LEU A 252 -18.10 8.12 11.48
N ARG A 253 -18.92 7.65 12.41
CA ARG A 253 -19.91 8.47 13.10
C ARG A 253 -19.88 8.14 14.58
N SER A 254 -19.63 9.11 15.44
CA SER A 254 -19.93 9.02 16.86
C SER A 254 -20.93 10.10 17.27
N GLU A 255 -21.45 9.98 18.49
CA GLU A 255 -22.26 11.05 19.09
C GLU A 255 -21.48 12.37 19.23
N LYS A 256 -20.15 12.31 19.17
CA LYS A 256 -19.23 13.43 19.43
C LYS A 256 -18.60 14.04 18.17
N SER A 257 -18.70 13.38 17.02
CA SER A 257 -18.13 13.83 15.75
C SER A 257 -18.68 15.19 15.30
N PHE A 258 -17.88 15.96 14.57
CA PHE A 258 -18.29 17.20 13.91
C PHE A 258 -18.76 16.96 12.47
N GLY A 259 -19.72 16.05 12.27
CA GLY A 259 -20.28 15.74 10.94
C GLY A 259 -19.41 14.86 10.02
N VAL A 260 -18.20 14.53 10.43
CA VAL A 260 -17.26 13.64 9.76
C VAL A 260 -16.54 12.79 10.80
N GLY A 261 -16.14 11.58 10.45
CA GLY A 261 -15.28 10.78 11.31
C GLY A 261 -13.86 11.32 11.39
N ASP A 262 -13.24 11.19 12.56
CA ASP A 262 -11.90 11.69 12.87
C ASP A 262 -11.02 10.62 13.57
N PHE A 263 -9.77 10.95 13.91
CA PHE A 263 -8.87 9.99 14.57
C PHE A 263 -9.31 9.59 15.98
N GLY A 264 -10.12 10.39 16.66
CA GLY A 264 -10.78 10.00 17.91
C GLY A 264 -11.84 8.91 17.67
N ASP A 265 -12.59 9.04 16.58
CA ASP A 265 -13.54 8.01 16.13
C ASP A 265 -12.84 6.74 15.62
N LEU A 266 -11.68 6.85 14.97
CA LEU A 266 -10.87 5.69 14.57
C LEU A 266 -10.48 4.82 15.77
N LYS A 267 -10.09 5.44 16.89
CA LYS A 267 -9.80 4.72 18.15
C LYS A 267 -11.02 3.93 18.65
N ARG A 268 -12.22 4.49 18.54
CA ARG A 268 -13.48 3.81 18.91
C ARG A 268 -13.86 2.69 17.93
N MET A 269 -13.53 2.85 16.65
CA MET A 269 -13.68 1.79 15.65
C MET A 269 -12.78 0.59 15.98
N ILE A 270 -11.56 0.87 16.46
CA ILE A 270 -10.66 -0.17 16.98
C ILE A 270 -11.27 -0.86 18.21
N ASP A 271 -11.90 -0.12 19.14
CA ASP A 271 -12.61 -0.74 20.28
C ASP A 271 -13.71 -1.72 19.80
N TRP A 272 -14.45 -1.36 18.75
CA TRP A 272 -15.44 -2.27 18.17
C TRP A 272 -14.80 -3.51 17.54
N ALA A 273 -13.72 -3.34 16.77
CA ALA A 273 -12.97 -4.46 16.21
C ALA A 273 -12.48 -5.43 17.30
N VAL A 274 -11.95 -4.91 18.41
CA VAL A 274 -11.54 -5.71 19.59
C VAL A 274 -12.72 -6.45 20.20
N SER A 275 -13.85 -5.76 20.39
CA SER A 275 -15.06 -6.35 20.98
C SER A 275 -15.66 -7.48 20.13
N THR A 276 -15.44 -7.42 18.82
CA THR A 276 -15.90 -8.41 17.83
C THR A 276 -14.82 -9.41 17.42
N LYS A 277 -13.66 -9.42 18.10
CA LYS A 277 -12.52 -10.35 17.86
C LYS A 277 -11.82 -10.21 16.52
N GLN A 278 -12.04 -9.11 15.81
CA GLN A 278 -11.32 -8.79 14.58
C GLN A 278 -9.87 -8.43 14.86
N LYS A 279 -9.00 -8.68 13.88
CA LYS A 279 -7.54 -8.57 13.94
C LYS A 279 -6.99 -7.43 13.09
N ALA A 280 -7.81 -6.81 12.24
CA ALA A 280 -7.39 -5.70 11.41
C ALA A 280 -8.50 -4.66 11.23
N VAL A 281 -8.11 -3.39 11.20
CA VAL A 281 -8.92 -2.26 10.72
C VAL A 281 -8.20 -1.64 9.53
N GLN A 282 -8.82 -1.68 8.36
CA GLN A 282 -8.31 -1.06 7.14
C GLN A 282 -9.01 0.28 6.90
N ILE A 283 -8.22 1.31 6.60
CA ILE A 283 -8.72 2.63 6.25
C ILE A 283 -8.29 3.03 4.83
N LEU A 284 -9.03 3.97 4.23
CA LEU A 284 -8.64 4.63 2.99
C LEU A 284 -7.53 5.67 3.24
N PRO A 285 -6.93 6.26 2.19
CA PRO A 285 -5.94 7.33 2.37
C PRO A 285 -6.49 8.49 3.20
N ILE A 286 -5.64 9.01 4.09
CA ILE A 286 -5.98 10.07 5.07
C ILE A 286 -5.22 11.38 4.80
N ASN A 287 -4.52 11.44 3.67
CA ASN A 287 -3.68 12.56 3.28
C ASN A 287 -4.52 13.79 2.91
N ASP A 288 -3.92 14.98 3.04
CA ASP A 288 -4.58 16.24 2.69
C ASP A 288 -4.84 16.32 1.18
N THR A 289 -6.08 16.60 0.82
CA THR A 289 -6.58 16.72 -0.56
C THR A 289 -7.09 18.14 -0.85
N THR A 290 -6.90 19.09 0.07
CA THR A 290 -7.43 20.45 -0.03
C THR A 290 -6.78 21.23 -1.19
N MET A 291 -7.52 21.39 -2.29
CA MET A 291 -7.10 22.10 -3.50
C MET A 291 -7.92 23.36 -3.74
N THR A 292 -9.23 23.27 -3.59
CA THR A 292 -10.20 24.31 -3.95
C THR A 292 -11.11 24.73 -2.80
N HIS A 293 -11.07 23.99 -1.67
CA HIS A 293 -12.02 24.09 -0.55
C HIS A 293 -13.46 23.74 -0.94
N THR A 294 -13.64 23.00 -2.04
CA THR A 294 -14.95 22.53 -2.49
C THR A 294 -15.09 21.01 -2.34
N TRP A 295 -16.29 20.49 -2.54
CA TRP A 295 -16.57 19.06 -2.45
C TRP A 295 -15.71 18.18 -3.38
N THR A 296 -15.14 18.73 -4.46
CA THR A 296 -14.26 17.96 -5.37
C THR A 296 -12.97 17.51 -4.69
N ASP A 297 -12.59 18.18 -3.60
CA ASP A 297 -11.42 17.82 -2.79
C ASP A 297 -11.68 16.55 -1.94
N SER A 298 -12.92 16.04 -1.91
CA SER A 298 -13.27 14.85 -1.13
C SER A 298 -12.62 13.54 -1.62
N TYR A 299 -12.02 13.53 -2.81
CA TYR A 299 -11.39 12.34 -3.40
C TYR A 299 -10.06 11.97 -2.70
N PRO A 300 -10.01 10.89 -1.88
CA PRO A 300 -8.86 10.63 -1.00
C PRO A 300 -7.57 10.26 -1.75
N TYR A 301 -7.65 9.82 -3.01
CA TYR A 301 -6.48 9.40 -3.79
C TYR A 301 -5.80 10.56 -4.55
N ASN A 302 -6.37 11.78 -4.53
CA ASN A 302 -5.79 12.96 -5.18
C ASN A 302 -5.17 13.92 -4.15
N SER A 303 -4.23 13.41 -3.35
CA SER A 303 -3.61 14.19 -2.28
C SER A 303 -2.69 15.30 -2.80
N ILE A 304 -2.71 16.45 -2.13
CA ILE A 304 -1.76 17.55 -2.33
C ILE A 304 -0.44 17.32 -1.58
N SER A 305 -0.39 16.39 -0.63
CA SER A 305 0.87 15.91 -0.05
C SER A 305 0.77 14.44 0.35
N ILE A 306 1.81 13.67 0.07
CA ILE A 306 1.93 12.27 0.53
C ILE A 306 2.27 12.15 2.02
N TYR A 307 2.66 13.25 2.68
CA TYR A 307 3.07 13.27 4.08
C TYR A 307 1.99 13.85 5.00
N ALA A 308 1.37 14.95 4.59
CA ALA A 308 0.44 15.69 5.45
C ALA A 308 -0.92 14.99 5.57
N PHE A 309 -1.47 14.99 6.79
CA PHE A 309 -2.81 14.49 7.07
C PHE A 309 -3.87 15.55 6.78
N HIS A 310 -5.04 15.15 6.30
CA HIS A 310 -6.11 16.10 6.05
C HIS A 310 -6.59 16.73 7.36
N PRO A 311 -6.64 18.08 7.46
CA PRO A 311 -7.17 18.79 8.64
C PRO A 311 -8.57 18.35 9.09
N MET A 312 -9.37 17.76 8.20
CA MET A 312 -10.70 17.28 8.55
C MET A 312 -10.70 16.13 9.56
N TYR A 313 -9.60 15.39 9.71
CA TYR A 313 -9.50 14.25 10.62
C TYR A 313 -9.10 14.62 12.05
N THR A 314 -9.02 15.92 12.38
CA THR A 314 -8.75 16.36 13.76
C THR A 314 -9.98 16.21 14.64
N ASP A 315 -9.86 15.48 15.75
CA ASP A 315 -10.81 15.54 16.86
C ASP A 315 -10.63 16.89 17.58
N LEU A 316 -11.57 17.81 17.36
CA LEU A 316 -11.52 19.16 17.92
C LEU A 316 -11.56 19.17 19.45
N LYS A 317 -12.13 18.14 20.09
CA LYS A 317 -12.23 18.08 21.57
C LYS A 317 -10.87 17.86 22.20
N GLN A 318 -9.96 17.18 21.50
CA GLN A 318 -8.60 16.93 21.97
C GLN A 318 -7.70 18.17 21.85
N LEU A 319 -8.11 19.20 21.10
CA LEU A 319 -7.38 20.47 21.02
C LEU A 319 -7.61 21.39 22.24
N GLY A 320 -8.58 21.04 23.10
CA GLY A 320 -9.02 21.87 24.22
C GLY A 320 -10.36 22.55 23.95
N THR A 321 -10.76 23.45 24.85
CA THR A 321 -12.03 24.20 24.78
C THR A 321 -11.76 25.69 24.62
N LEU A 322 -12.55 26.37 23.77
CA LEU A 322 -12.46 27.82 23.62
C LEU A 322 -12.87 28.54 24.91
N LYS A 323 -12.06 29.53 25.33
CA LYS A 323 -12.36 30.40 26.49
C LYS A 323 -13.62 31.24 26.28
N ASP A 324 -13.91 31.62 25.04
CA ASP A 324 -15.17 32.27 24.67
C ASP A 324 -16.32 31.24 24.70
N LYS A 325 -17.12 31.33 25.76
CA LYS A 325 -18.26 30.44 25.99
C LYS A 325 -19.35 30.59 24.93
N LYS A 326 -19.53 31.77 24.34
CA LYS A 326 -20.55 31.99 23.30
C LYS A 326 -20.11 31.33 22.01
N ALA A 327 -18.86 31.57 21.59
CA ALA A 327 -18.30 30.89 20.43
C ALA A 327 -18.34 29.36 20.60
N MET A 328 -17.97 28.86 21.78
CA MET A 328 -18.03 27.41 22.08
C MET A 328 -19.47 26.86 22.01
N ALA A 329 -20.46 27.60 22.48
CA ALA A 329 -21.87 27.21 22.38
C ALA A 329 -22.33 27.12 20.91
N ASP A 330 -21.90 28.07 20.07
CA ASP A 330 -22.18 28.04 18.63
C ASP A 330 -21.53 26.84 17.94
N PHE A 331 -20.28 26.48 18.26
CA PHE A 331 -19.64 25.26 17.75
C PHE A 331 -20.35 23.99 18.21
N ASN A 332 -20.81 23.93 19.46
CA ASN A 332 -21.59 22.80 19.96
C ASN A 332 -22.94 22.68 19.24
N LYS A 333 -23.55 23.79 18.82
CA LYS A 333 -24.77 23.78 18.01
C LYS A 333 -24.48 23.23 16.61
N ARG A 334 -23.46 23.76 15.92
CA ARG A 334 -23.04 23.28 14.59
C ARG A 334 -22.62 21.82 14.61
N GLN A 335 -21.95 21.37 15.68
CA GLN A 335 -21.61 19.96 15.87
C GLN A 335 -22.85 19.08 15.79
N LYS A 336 -23.93 19.43 16.52
CA LYS A 336 -25.19 18.67 16.48
C LYS A 336 -25.86 18.73 15.11
N GLU A 337 -25.90 19.90 14.48
CA GLU A 337 -26.50 20.10 13.15
C GLU A 337 -25.79 19.25 12.09
N LEU A 338 -24.46 19.35 11.99
CA LEU A 338 -23.65 18.57 11.05
C LEU A 338 -23.69 17.08 11.38
N ASN A 339 -23.65 16.70 12.67
CA ASN A 339 -23.65 15.30 13.08
C ASN A 339 -24.99 14.59 12.81
N ALA A 340 -26.09 15.34 12.69
CA ALA A 340 -27.40 14.82 12.35
C ALA A 340 -27.55 14.45 10.87
N LEU A 341 -26.72 15.00 9.98
CA LEU A 341 -26.79 14.74 8.54
C LEU A 341 -26.49 13.26 8.21
N PRO A 342 -27.21 12.68 7.24
CA PRO A 342 -27.05 11.28 6.84
C PRO A 342 -25.76 11.02 6.04
N ALA A 343 -25.20 12.07 5.42
CA ALA A 343 -23.96 12.04 4.66
C ALA A 343 -23.04 13.19 5.11
N VAL A 344 -21.76 13.11 4.78
CA VAL A 344 -20.80 14.16 5.09
C VAL A 344 -21.10 15.41 4.23
N ASP A 345 -21.32 16.55 4.88
CA ASP A 345 -21.28 17.86 4.24
C ASP A 345 -19.85 18.40 4.30
N TYR A 346 -19.06 18.04 3.29
CA TYR A 346 -17.60 18.25 3.27
C TYR A 346 -17.21 19.72 3.44
N GLU A 347 -17.90 20.63 2.73
CA GLU A 347 -17.61 22.05 2.76
C GLU A 347 -17.99 22.68 4.10
N ALA A 348 -19.17 22.35 4.64
CA ALA A 348 -19.62 22.88 5.93
C ALA A 348 -18.76 22.37 7.09
N VAL A 349 -18.35 21.10 7.04
CA VAL A 349 -17.43 20.50 8.01
C VAL A 349 -16.07 21.18 7.96
N ASN A 350 -15.44 21.26 6.79
CA ASN A 350 -14.12 21.88 6.64
C ASN A 350 -14.15 23.35 7.08
N LYS A 351 -15.15 24.12 6.64
CA LYS A 351 -15.35 25.50 7.09
C LYS A 351 -15.45 25.59 8.61
N THR A 352 -16.27 24.74 9.24
CA THR A 352 -16.45 24.75 10.70
C THR A 352 -15.15 24.39 11.43
N LYS A 353 -14.41 23.38 10.97
CA LYS A 353 -13.13 23.00 11.60
C LYS A 353 -12.07 24.07 11.43
N TRP A 354 -11.95 24.70 10.25
CA TRP A 354 -11.03 25.82 10.01
C TRP A 354 -11.33 27.05 10.86
N GLU A 355 -12.61 27.42 11.01
CA GLU A 355 -13.02 28.49 11.93
C GLU A 355 -12.61 28.17 13.38
N TYR A 356 -12.74 26.90 13.81
CA TYR A 356 -12.28 26.47 15.12
C TYR A 356 -10.75 26.53 15.25
N PHE A 357 -10.01 26.05 14.24
CA PHE A 357 -8.55 26.05 14.23
C PHE A 357 -7.98 27.45 14.42
N HIS A 358 -8.50 28.46 13.73
CA HIS A 358 -8.05 29.84 13.91
C HIS A 358 -8.25 30.35 15.34
N LEU A 359 -9.37 30.03 15.96
CA LEU A 359 -9.69 30.47 17.32
C LEU A 359 -8.85 29.75 18.37
N ILE A 360 -8.74 28.42 18.28
CA ILE A 360 -7.97 27.63 19.24
C ILE A 360 -6.46 27.83 19.06
N PHE A 361 -5.98 28.02 17.84
CA PHE A 361 -4.57 28.34 17.57
C PHE A 361 -4.18 29.69 18.18
N LYS A 362 -5.04 30.72 18.08
CA LYS A 362 -4.80 31.99 18.77
C LYS A 362 -4.74 31.83 20.30
N GLN A 363 -5.45 30.84 20.85
CA GLN A 363 -5.53 30.61 22.29
C GLN A 363 -4.36 29.76 22.83
N GLU A 364 -4.00 28.67 22.13
CA GLU A 364 -3.10 27.62 22.62
C GLU A 364 -1.86 27.43 21.73
N GLY A 365 -1.82 28.04 20.55
CA GLY A 365 -0.78 27.83 19.53
C GLY A 365 0.62 28.13 20.04
N GLU A 366 0.85 29.29 20.64
CA GLU A 366 2.17 29.67 21.19
C GLU A 366 2.68 28.66 22.22
N LYS A 367 1.80 28.21 23.12
CA LYS A 367 2.13 27.22 24.15
C LYS A 367 2.52 25.88 23.53
N VAL A 368 1.77 25.41 22.54
CA VAL A 368 2.03 24.14 21.86
C VAL A 368 3.31 24.21 21.04
N LEU A 369 3.48 25.27 20.24
CA LEU A 369 4.66 25.47 19.39
C LEU A 369 5.95 25.70 20.18
N SER A 370 5.85 26.09 21.46
CA SER A 370 7.00 26.23 22.36
C SER A 370 7.30 24.96 23.18
N SER A 371 6.52 23.89 23.00
CA SER A 371 6.71 22.64 23.75
C SER A 371 7.85 21.79 23.19
N ALA A 372 8.53 21.04 24.06
CA ALA A 372 9.60 20.12 23.65
C ALA A 372 9.10 19.06 22.65
N ALA A 373 7.92 18.48 22.89
CA ALA A 373 7.32 17.50 22.00
C ALA A 373 7.05 18.06 20.59
N PHE A 374 6.64 19.32 20.48
CA PHE A 374 6.50 19.97 19.18
C PHE A 374 7.87 20.20 18.52
N HIS A 375 8.89 20.63 19.28
CA HIS A 375 10.22 20.84 18.74
C HIS A 375 10.80 19.54 18.15
N ASP A 376 10.69 18.43 18.88
CA ASP A 376 11.13 17.11 18.40
C ASP A 376 10.38 16.68 17.13
N PHE A 377 9.06 16.89 17.10
CA PHE A 377 8.25 16.64 15.91
C PHE A 377 8.67 17.53 14.73
N PHE A 378 8.85 18.83 14.95
CA PHE A 378 9.19 19.78 13.91
C PHE A 378 10.57 19.47 13.32
N GLU A 379 11.60 19.25 14.14
CA GLU A 379 12.94 18.93 13.64
C GLU A 379 12.96 17.62 12.86
N SER A 380 12.20 16.61 13.29
CA SER A 380 12.08 15.33 12.58
C SER A 380 11.31 15.41 11.26
N ASN A 381 10.51 16.47 11.06
CA ASN A 381 9.57 16.57 9.93
C ASN A 381 9.72 17.83 9.07
N LYS A 382 10.62 18.75 9.41
CA LYS A 382 10.73 20.07 8.75
C LYS A 382 10.90 20.00 7.24
N GLU A 383 11.59 18.96 6.74
CA GLU A 383 11.83 18.74 5.30
C GLU A 383 10.53 18.74 4.48
N TRP A 384 9.48 18.07 4.95
CA TRP A 384 8.17 18.05 4.27
C TRP A 384 7.18 19.04 4.89
N LEU A 385 7.28 19.32 6.19
CA LEU A 385 6.30 20.11 6.93
C LEU A 385 6.35 21.60 6.53
N GLN A 386 7.55 22.16 6.37
CA GLN A 386 7.72 23.54 5.92
C GLN A 386 7.14 23.78 4.50
N PRO A 387 7.54 23.00 3.47
CA PRO A 387 6.97 23.19 2.13
C PRO A 387 5.47 22.93 2.10
N TYR A 388 4.94 21.95 2.84
CA TYR A 388 3.48 21.75 2.92
C TYR A 388 2.73 22.95 3.50
N ALA A 389 3.22 23.51 4.61
CA ALA A 389 2.58 24.65 5.26
C ALA A 389 2.63 25.90 4.38
N VAL A 390 3.77 26.15 3.73
CA VAL A 390 3.92 27.28 2.81
C VAL A 390 3.10 27.09 1.54
N PHE A 391 3.10 25.89 0.94
CA PHE A 391 2.27 25.57 -0.22
C PHE A 391 0.79 25.82 0.08
N SER A 392 0.30 25.35 1.24
CA SER A 392 -1.09 25.52 1.64
C SER A 392 -1.45 26.99 1.87
N TYR A 393 -0.55 27.75 2.50
CA TYR A 393 -0.69 29.21 2.63
C TYR A 393 -0.75 29.90 1.26
N LEU A 394 0.18 29.61 0.35
CA LEU A 394 0.26 30.23 -0.98
C LEU A 394 -0.92 29.85 -1.87
N ARG A 395 -1.40 28.60 -1.82
CA ARG A 395 -2.64 28.16 -2.46
C ARG A 395 -3.81 29.06 -2.06
N ASP A 396 -3.95 29.33 -0.77
CA ASP A 396 -5.05 30.12 -0.24
C ASP A 396 -4.91 31.61 -0.54
N VAL A 397 -3.69 32.14 -0.58
CA VAL A 397 -3.39 33.53 -0.98
C VAL A 397 -3.68 33.74 -2.46
N TYR A 398 -3.19 32.86 -3.32
CA TYR A 398 -3.32 32.98 -4.77
C TYR A 398 -4.61 32.37 -5.34
N LYS A 399 -5.43 31.71 -4.51
CA LYS A 399 -6.71 31.09 -4.89
C LYS A 399 -6.61 30.02 -5.98
N THR A 400 -5.43 29.42 -6.13
CA THR A 400 -5.19 28.31 -7.06
C THR A 400 -4.14 27.36 -6.48
N PRO A 401 -4.36 26.03 -6.56
CA PRO A 401 -3.33 25.05 -6.21
C PRO A 401 -2.28 24.90 -7.33
N ASN A 402 -2.55 25.42 -8.54
CA ASN A 402 -1.60 25.37 -9.64
C ASN A 402 -0.46 26.36 -9.36
N PHE A 403 0.60 25.86 -8.72
CA PHE A 403 1.76 26.66 -8.37
C PHE A 403 2.43 27.36 -9.56
N ARG A 404 2.23 26.85 -10.77
CA ARG A 404 2.75 27.43 -12.02
C ARG A 404 2.08 28.76 -12.37
N GLU A 405 0.89 29.02 -11.83
CA GLU A 405 0.15 30.27 -11.98
C GLU A 405 0.48 31.30 -10.87
N TRP A 406 1.29 30.90 -9.88
CA TRP A 406 1.62 31.80 -8.78
C TRP A 406 2.58 32.92 -9.25
N PRO A 407 2.29 34.19 -8.92
CA PRO A 407 3.15 35.31 -9.32
C PRO A 407 4.51 35.32 -8.61
N LYS A 408 4.62 34.66 -7.45
CA LYS A 408 5.90 34.37 -6.75
C LYS A 408 5.88 32.92 -6.26
N TYR A 409 7.06 32.33 -6.11
CA TYR A 409 7.24 30.95 -5.64
C TYR A 409 6.68 29.88 -6.59
N SER A 410 6.54 30.20 -7.88
CA SER A 410 6.14 29.21 -8.90
C SER A 410 7.17 28.10 -9.09
N SER A 411 8.43 28.37 -8.73
CA SER A 411 9.49 27.38 -8.52
C SER A 411 9.82 27.32 -7.03
N TYR A 412 10.10 26.12 -6.54
CA TYR A 412 10.49 25.90 -5.14
C TYR A 412 11.94 26.34 -4.87
N ASP A 413 12.14 27.07 -3.77
CA ASP A 413 13.45 27.40 -3.21
C ASP A 413 13.43 27.18 -1.68
N ALA A 414 14.24 26.23 -1.20
CA ALA A 414 14.24 25.83 0.19
C ALA A 414 14.62 26.97 1.16
N ALA A 415 15.54 27.86 0.78
CA ALA A 415 16.00 28.96 1.63
C ALA A 415 14.94 30.07 1.74
N GLU A 416 14.21 30.36 0.66
CA GLU A 416 13.08 31.27 0.70
C GLU A 416 11.94 30.73 1.58
N ILE A 417 11.64 29.43 1.47
CA ILE A 417 10.60 28.76 2.26
C ILE A 417 10.98 28.74 3.75
N GLU A 418 12.24 28.40 4.06
CA GLU A 418 12.74 28.44 5.44
C GLU A 418 12.62 29.84 6.04
N LYS A 419 12.94 30.89 5.27
CA LYS A 419 12.80 32.29 5.69
C LYS A 419 11.34 32.66 5.99
N LEU A 420 10.37 32.22 5.17
CA LEU A 420 8.94 32.43 5.43
C LEU A 420 8.48 31.74 6.72
N CYS A 421 9.09 30.60 7.06
CA CYS A 421 8.80 29.83 8.26
C CYS A 421 9.48 30.38 9.54
N GLN A 422 10.25 31.47 9.47
CA GLN A 422 10.84 32.07 10.67
C GLN A 422 9.80 32.87 11.46
N PRO A 423 9.78 32.82 12.81
CA PRO A 423 8.81 33.57 13.63
C PRO A 423 8.80 35.09 13.42
N LYS A 424 9.88 35.66 12.88
CA LYS A 424 10.00 37.09 12.55
C LYS A 424 9.34 37.47 11.22
N SER A 425 8.98 36.50 10.38
CA SER A 425 8.28 36.73 9.12
C SER A 425 6.85 37.19 9.36
N ALA A 426 6.38 38.15 8.57
CA ALA A 426 4.99 38.63 8.65
C ALA A 426 3.98 37.53 8.29
N ASP A 427 4.37 36.59 7.42
CA ASP A 427 3.53 35.47 6.97
C ASP A 427 3.50 34.31 7.97
N TYR A 428 4.42 34.29 8.96
CA TYR A 428 4.59 33.17 9.88
C TYR A 428 3.29 32.75 10.59
N PRO A 429 2.44 33.64 11.13
CA PRO A 429 1.21 33.21 11.79
C PRO A 429 0.24 32.43 10.87
N HIS A 430 0.25 32.72 9.56
CA HIS A 430 -0.56 32.03 8.57
C HIS A 430 0.01 30.67 8.17
N ILE A 431 1.31 30.46 8.38
CA ILE A 431 2.02 29.21 8.12
C ILE A 431 2.01 28.32 9.37
N ALA A 432 2.27 28.90 10.55
CA ALA A 432 2.44 28.19 11.81
C ALA A 432 1.19 27.44 12.29
N ILE A 433 0.00 27.87 11.86
CA ILE A 433 -1.25 27.15 12.11
C ILE A 433 -1.23 25.75 11.48
N TYR A 434 -0.60 25.57 10.31
CA TYR A 434 -0.45 24.26 9.68
C TYR A 434 0.48 23.36 10.48
N PHE A 435 1.57 23.89 11.07
CA PHE A 435 2.43 23.14 11.97
C PHE A 435 1.66 22.65 13.20
N TYR A 436 0.86 23.53 13.79
CA TYR A 436 0.00 23.20 14.92
C TYR A 436 -1.01 22.09 14.57
N ILE A 437 -1.68 22.20 13.42
CA ILE A 437 -2.66 21.19 12.97
C ILE A 437 -1.99 19.84 12.73
N GLN A 438 -0.89 19.81 11.96
CA GLN A 438 -0.19 18.56 11.63
C GLN A 438 0.40 17.89 12.88
N PHE A 439 0.92 18.65 13.84
CA PHE A 439 1.38 18.11 15.12
C PHE A 439 0.25 17.45 15.91
N ASN A 440 -0.93 18.08 16.01
CA ASN A 440 -2.06 17.49 16.71
C ASN A 440 -2.62 16.26 15.98
N LEU A 441 -2.68 16.27 14.65
CA LEU A 441 -3.07 15.10 13.85
C LEU A 441 -2.09 13.93 14.07
N HIS A 442 -0.78 14.22 14.09
CA HIS A 442 0.26 13.25 14.39
C HIS A 442 0.03 12.58 15.76
N LEU A 443 -0.19 13.37 16.81
CA LEU A 443 -0.47 12.83 18.15
C LEU A 443 -1.74 11.97 18.19
N GLN A 444 -2.80 12.41 17.53
CA GLN A 444 -4.09 11.69 17.54
C GLN A 444 -4.03 10.37 16.76
N LEU A 445 -3.39 10.35 15.59
CA LEU A 445 -3.22 9.12 14.82
C LEU A 445 -2.28 8.15 15.52
N LEU A 446 -1.15 8.63 16.05
CA LEU A 446 -0.21 7.80 16.81
C LEU A 446 -0.90 7.15 18.00
N ALA A 447 -1.74 7.90 18.73
CA ALA A 447 -2.51 7.36 19.85
C ALA A 447 -3.54 6.29 19.42
N ALA A 448 -4.10 6.38 18.21
CA ALA A 448 -4.98 5.34 17.65
C ALA A 448 -4.16 4.09 17.25
N THR A 449 -3.00 4.27 16.61
CA THR A 449 -2.07 3.18 16.23
C THR A 449 -1.57 2.43 17.46
N GLU A 450 -1.08 3.12 18.48
CA GLU A 450 -0.63 2.52 19.73
C GLU A 450 -1.76 1.77 20.44
N HIS A 451 -2.99 2.30 20.40
CA HIS A 451 -4.16 1.62 20.95
C HIS A 451 -4.50 0.33 20.18
N ALA A 452 -4.39 0.35 18.85
CA ALA A 452 -4.55 -0.85 18.01
C ALA A 452 -3.51 -1.92 18.35
N ARG A 453 -2.22 -1.58 18.36
CA ARG A 453 -1.12 -2.47 18.78
C ARG A 453 -1.32 -3.01 20.19
N ALA A 454 -1.74 -2.14 21.12
CA ALA A 454 -2.06 -2.49 22.50
C ALA A 454 -3.28 -3.40 22.67
N ASN A 455 -4.04 -3.66 21.60
CA ASN A 455 -5.14 -4.64 21.63
C ASN A 455 -5.00 -5.77 20.60
N GLY A 456 -3.83 -5.91 19.96
CA GLY A 456 -3.58 -6.95 18.97
C GLY A 456 -4.43 -6.78 17.71
N VAL A 457 -4.66 -5.53 17.31
CA VAL A 457 -5.33 -5.14 16.07
C VAL A 457 -4.33 -4.44 15.17
N VAL A 458 -4.24 -4.86 13.93
CA VAL A 458 -3.42 -4.23 12.90
C VAL A 458 -4.17 -3.03 12.34
N LEU A 459 -3.56 -1.85 12.39
CA LEU A 459 -4.04 -0.71 11.61
C LEU A 459 -3.42 -0.76 10.22
N LYS A 460 -4.26 -0.99 9.20
CA LYS A 460 -3.84 -1.16 7.80
C LYS A 460 -4.18 0.10 7.00
N GLY A 461 -3.14 0.78 6.52
CA GLY A 461 -3.27 1.96 5.66
C GLY A 461 -3.47 1.61 4.18
N ASP A 462 -3.58 2.65 3.37
CA ASP A 462 -3.67 2.58 1.90
C ASP A 462 -2.76 3.65 1.29
N ILE A 463 -1.94 3.26 0.31
CA ILE A 463 -0.98 4.13 -0.38
C ILE A 463 -1.44 4.29 -1.82
N PRO A 464 -1.99 5.47 -2.20
CA PRO A 464 -2.32 5.78 -3.59
C PRO A 464 -1.12 5.64 -4.51
N ILE A 465 -1.32 5.11 -5.73
CA ILE A 465 -0.21 5.02 -6.70
C ILE A 465 0.30 6.40 -7.12
N GLY A 466 -0.55 7.42 -7.17
CA GLY A 466 -0.23 8.74 -7.71
C GLY A 466 -0.19 9.87 -6.66
N ILE A 467 0.08 11.07 -7.17
CA ILE A 467 -0.06 12.35 -6.46
C ILE A 467 -0.90 13.30 -7.31
N SER A 468 -1.46 14.35 -6.72
CA SER A 468 -2.00 15.45 -7.51
C SER A 468 -0.92 16.11 -8.38
N ARG A 469 -1.26 16.51 -9.60
CA ARG A 469 -0.37 17.31 -10.49
C ARG A 469 0.00 18.67 -9.88
N ASN A 470 -0.83 19.14 -8.95
CA ASN A 470 -0.72 20.40 -8.24
C ASN A 470 -0.54 20.11 -6.74
N SER A 471 0.45 19.29 -6.43
CA SER A 471 0.83 18.89 -5.07
C SER A 471 2.14 19.56 -4.65
N VAL A 472 2.42 19.48 -3.35
CA VAL A 472 3.68 19.87 -2.73
C VAL A 472 4.83 19.11 -3.38
N GLU A 473 4.71 17.79 -3.58
CA GLU A 473 5.82 17.00 -4.12
C GLU A 473 6.10 17.33 -5.61
N ALA A 474 5.06 17.64 -6.40
CA ALA A 474 5.24 18.13 -7.77
C ALA A 474 5.84 19.54 -7.82
N TRP A 475 5.73 20.34 -6.76
CA TRP A 475 6.33 21.66 -6.63
C TRP A 475 7.77 21.60 -6.14
N THR A 476 8.07 20.78 -5.14
CA THR A 476 9.40 20.66 -4.52
C THR A 476 10.36 19.79 -5.33
N GLU A 477 9.86 18.70 -5.92
CA GLU A 477 10.69 17.68 -6.58
C GLU A 477 10.11 17.30 -7.97
N PRO A 478 9.85 18.27 -8.88
CA PRO A 478 9.18 18.01 -10.16
C PRO A 478 9.92 17.02 -11.08
N HIS A 479 11.23 16.86 -10.90
CA HIS A 479 12.08 15.98 -11.72
C HIS A 479 11.75 14.48 -11.56
N TYR A 480 11.05 14.09 -10.49
CA TYR A 480 10.56 12.73 -10.29
C TYR A 480 9.28 12.41 -11.09
N PHE A 481 8.68 13.36 -11.79
CA PHE A 481 7.36 13.22 -12.41
C PHE A 481 7.36 13.66 -13.88
N ASN A 482 6.64 12.92 -14.72
CA ASN A 482 6.32 13.35 -16.09
C ASN A 482 5.01 14.16 -16.05
N LEU A 483 5.13 15.48 -15.94
CA LEU A 483 4.00 16.41 -15.83
C LEU A 483 3.25 16.64 -17.17
N ASN A 484 3.67 15.99 -18.25
CA ASN A 484 3.08 16.03 -19.60
C ASN A 484 2.28 14.76 -19.94
N GLY A 485 2.17 13.80 -19.02
CA GLY A 485 1.32 12.61 -19.14
C GLY A 485 0.25 12.57 -18.05
N GLN A 486 -0.77 11.73 -18.25
CA GLN A 486 -1.85 11.49 -17.30
C GLN A 486 -1.93 9.98 -17.00
N ALA A 487 -1.78 9.57 -15.75
CA ALA A 487 -1.98 8.19 -15.36
C ALA A 487 -3.47 7.82 -15.42
N GLY A 488 -3.75 6.57 -15.76
CA GLY A 488 -5.09 6.04 -15.85
C GLY A 488 -5.11 4.52 -15.92
N ALA A 489 -6.22 4.00 -16.43
CA ALA A 489 -6.38 2.60 -16.78
C ALA A 489 -6.90 2.47 -18.22
N PRO A 490 -6.52 1.41 -18.95
CA PRO A 490 -7.16 1.08 -20.22
C PRO A 490 -8.64 0.69 -20.01
N PRO A 491 -9.42 0.53 -21.08
CA PRO A 491 -10.76 -0.07 -20.99
C PRO A 491 -10.77 -1.42 -20.26
N ASP A 492 -11.80 -1.61 -19.44
CA ASP A 492 -12.10 -2.85 -18.71
C ASP A 492 -13.63 -3.05 -18.58
N ASP A 493 -14.05 -4.12 -17.90
CA ASP A 493 -15.47 -4.46 -17.70
C ASP A 493 -16.26 -3.39 -16.93
N PHE A 494 -15.60 -2.46 -16.24
CA PHE A 494 -16.22 -1.39 -15.46
C PHE A 494 -16.23 -0.04 -16.20
N SER A 495 -15.29 0.18 -17.12
CA SER A 495 -15.21 1.38 -17.95
C SER A 495 -14.78 1.08 -19.40
N VAL A 496 -15.74 1.11 -20.32
CA VAL A 496 -15.52 0.89 -21.77
C VAL A 496 -14.59 1.92 -22.41
N ASN A 497 -14.47 3.12 -21.83
CA ASN A 497 -13.61 4.19 -22.32
C ASN A 497 -12.26 4.25 -21.59
N GLY A 498 -11.99 3.31 -20.69
CA GLY A 498 -10.90 3.38 -19.72
C GLY A 498 -11.13 4.48 -18.67
N GLN A 499 -10.14 4.69 -17.81
CA GLN A 499 -10.23 5.67 -16.73
C GLN A 499 -9.06 6.65 -16.84
N ASN A 500 -9.35 7.94 -16.70
CA ASN A 500 -8.32 8.97 -16.64
C ASN A 500 -8.28 9.56 -15.23
N TRP A 501 -7.27 9.18 -14.44
CA TRP A 501 -7.12 9.64 -13.07
C TRP A 501 -6.48 11.03 -12.98
N GLY A 502 -5.84 11.49 -14.06
CA GLY A 502 -5.28 12.85 -14.18
C GLY A 502 -3.95 13.07 -13.44
N PHE A 503 -3.43 12.06 -12.72
CA PHE A 503 -2.14 12.13 -12.02
C PHE A 503 -0.96 12.20 -13.02
N PRO A 504 0.17 12.83 -12.68
CA PRO A 504 1.39 12.65 -13.46
C PRO A 504 1.92 11.22 -13.30
N THR A 505 2.69 10.73 -14.28
CA THR A 505 3.42 9.46 -14.15
C THR A 505 4.79 9.69 -13.54
N TYR A 506 5.44 8.63 -13.05
CA TYR A 506 6.78 8.72 -12.47
C TYR A 506 7.87 8.73 -13.54
N ASN A 507 8.92 9.50 -13.28
CA ASN A 507 10.19 9.39 -13.99
C ASN A 507 11.08 8.34 -13.28
N TRP A 508 10.80 7.07 -13.58
CA TRP A 508 11.51 5.94 -12.96
C TRP A 508 13.01 5.95 -13.22
N ASP A 509 13.46 6.44 -14.38
CA ASP A 509 14.88 6.54 -14.74
C ASP A 509 15.65 7.53 -13.85
N VAL A 510 14.97 8.58 -13.38
CA VAL A 510 15.53 9.54 -12.42
C VAL A 510 15.53 8.95 -11.02
N MET A 511 14.44 8.30 -10.60
CA MET A 511 14.35 7.65 -9.28
C MET A 511 15.36 6.52 -9.12
N GLU A 512 15.64 5.74 -10.16
CA GLU A 512 16.60 4.64 -10.08
C GLU A 512 18.02 5.14 -9.73
N LYS A 513 18.40 6.35 -10.17
CA LYS A 513 19.75 6.92 -9.95
C LYS A 513 20.07 7.21 -8.48
N ASP A 514 19.06 7.42 -7.64
CA ASP A 514 19.23 7.63 -6.20
C ASP A 514 18.75 6.45 -5.34
N GLY A 515 18.45 5.30 -5.98
CA GLY A 515 17.97 4.11 -5.31
C GLY A 515 16.52 4.23 -4.84
N TYR A 516 15.68 4.99 -5.55
CA TYR A 516 14.26 5.20 -5.28
C TYR A 516 13.99 5.92 -3.96
N ALA A 517 14.82 6.91 -3.64
CA ALA A 517 14.80 7.62 -2.36
C ALA A 517 13.41 8.20 -2.03
N TRP A 518 12.72 8.78 -3.01
CA TRP A 518 11.38 9.35 -2.84
C TRP A 518 10.36 8.32 -2.33
N TRP A 519 10.28 7.14 -2.96
CA TRP A 519 9.36 6.08 -2.54
C TRP A 519 9.74 5.46 -1.20
N MET A 520 11.04 5.31 -0.93
CA MET A 520 11.50 4.83 0.39
C MET A 520 11.12 5.81 1.51
N LYS A 521 11.25 7.12 1.30
CA LYS A 521 10.80 8.15 2.27
C LYS A 521 9.30 8.03 2.52
N ARG A 522 8.50 7.88 1.45
CA ARG A 522 7.05 7.70 1.53
C ARG A 522 6.66 6.49 2.40
N PHE A 523 7.29 5.34 2.17
CA PHE A 523 7.01 4.12 2.96
C PHE A 523 7.46 4.27 4.41
N ARG A 524 8.64 4.84 4.67
CA ARG A 524 9.13 5.09 6.03
C ARG A 524 8.19 6.01 6.81
N LYS A 525 7.65 7.05 6.19
CA LYS A 525 6.65 7.91 6.83
C LYS A 525 5.40 7.14 7.22
N MET A 526 4.88 6.31 6.32
CA MET A 526 3.70 5.49 6.59
C MET A 526 3.93 4.50 7.74
N ALA A 527 5.13 3.94 7.88
CA ALA A 527 5.49 2.99 8.93
C ALA A 527 5.44 3.58 10.35
N GLU A 528 5.43 4.91 10.51
CA GLU A 528 5.19 5.55 11.80
C GLU A 528 3.78 5.27 12.34
N TYR A 529 2.79 5.11 11.45
CA TYR A 529 1.37 5.06 11.81
C TYR A 529 0.69 3.73 11.49
N PHE A 530 1.26 2.92 10.60
CA PHE A 530 0.62 1.70 10.12
C PHE A 530 1.54 0.49 10.28
N ASP A 531 0.92 -0.68 10.49
CA ASP A 531 1.62 -1.97 10.58
C ASP A 531 1.54 -2.78 9.27
N ALA A 532 0.57 -2.41 8.43
CA ALA A 532 0.31 -3.00 7.13
C ALA A 532 -0.19 -1.93 6.17
N TYR A 533 -0.03 -2.14 4.88
CA TYR A 533 -0.55 -1.21 3.87
C TYR A 533 -1.05 -1.94 2.62
N ARG A 534 -2.05 -1.36 1.98
CA ARG A 534 -2.38 -1.62 0.58
C ARG A 534 -1.49 -0.73 -0.29
N ILE A 535 -0.83 -1.32 -1.28
CA ILE A 535 -0.32 -0.57 -2.44
C ILE A 535 -1.46 -0.55 -3.45
N ASP A 536 -2.07 0.61 -3.60
CA ASP A 536 -3.04 0.87 -4.66
C ASP A 536 -2.36 0.69 -6.01
N HIS A 537 -3.02 -0.03 -6.93
CA HIS A 537 -2.54 -0.29 -8.28
C HIS A 537 -1.06 -0.73 -8.33
N ILE A 538 -0.71 -1.85 -7.69
CA ILE A 538 0.69 -2.34 -7.65
C ILE A 538 1.27 -2.57 -9.05
N LEU A 539 0.40 -2.73 -10.05
CA LEU A 539 0.75 -2.77 -11.46
C LEU A 539 1.60 -1.57 -11.89
N GLY A 540 1.44 -0.40 -11.28
CA GLY A 540 2.22 0.82 -11.57
C GLY A 540 3.75 0.67 -11.41
N PHE A 541 4.22 -0.34 -10.67
CA PHE A 541 5.64 -0.68 -10.54
C PHE A 541 6.17 -1.57 -11.67
N PHE A 542 5.26 -2.23 -12.39
CA PHE A 542 5.53 -2.99 -13.61
C PHE A 542 5.40 -2.08 -14.83
N ARG A 543 4.25 -1.38 -14.90
CA ARG A 543 3.81 -0.48 -15.97
C ARG A 543 2.66 0.40 -15.49
N ILE A 544 2.53 1.60 -16.03
CA ILE A 544 1.35 2.45 -15.84
C ILE A 544 0.72 2.75 -17.20
N TRP A 545 -0.60 2.87 -17.26
CA TRP A 545 -1.26 3.37 -18.47
C TRP A 545 -1.17 4.90 -18.48
N GLU A 546 -0.49 5.44 -19.49
CA GLU A 546 -0.28 6.88 -19.66
C GLU A 546 -1.12 7.40 -20.83
N ILE A 547 -1.96 8.38 -20.53
CA ILE A 547 -2.87 9.06 -21.44
C ILE A 547 -2.27 10.42 -21.80
N PRO A 548 -2.19 10.80 -23.09
CA PRO A 548 -1.67 12.09 -23.50
C PRO A 548 -2.55 13.25 -23.02
N MET A 549 -1.95 14.41 -22.73
CA MET A 549 -2.69 15.57 -22.17
C MET A 549 -3.85 16.07 -23.03
N HIS A 550 -3.79 15.84 -24.35
CA HIS A 550 -4.85 16.24 -25.27
C HIS A 550 -6.08 15.30 -25.27
N ALA A 551 -5.99 14.16 -24.58
CA ALA A 551 -7.09 13.19 -24.42
C ALA A 551 -7.80 13.36 -23.07
N VAL A 552 -9.10 13.06 -23.09
CA VAL A 552 -10.01 13.03 -21.94
C VAL A 552 -10.20 11.59 -21.46
N HIS A 553 -10.44 10.65 -22.39
CA HIS A 553 -10.63 9.22 -22.12
C HIS A 553 -9.32 8.41 -22.19
N GLY A 554 -9.37 7.16 -21.74
CA GLY A 554 -8.23 6.25 -21.69
C GLY A 554 -7.82 5.62 -23.02
N LEU A 555 -8.66 5.67 -24.06
CA LEU A 555 -8.48 4.94 -25.32
C LEU A 555 -7.20 5.27 -26.10
N LEU A 556 -6.70 6.50 -25.97
CA LEU A 556 -5.49 6.98 -26.67
C LEU A 556 -4.22 6.86 -25.82
N GLY A 557 -4.27 6.10 -24.71
CA GLY A 557 -3.12 5.87 -23.87
C GLY A 557 -2.18 4.78 -24.38
N GLN A 558 -1.06 4.61 -23.67
CA GLN A 558 -0.07 3.56 -23.88
C GLN A 558 0.47 3.06 -22.53
N PHE A 559 0.95 1.81 -22.48
CA PHE A 559 1.67 1.35 -21.30
C PHE A 559 3.07 1.97 -21.23
N VAL A 560 3.47 2.39 -20.03
CA VAL A 560 4.78 2.98 -19.75
C VAL A 560 5.42 2.27 -18.54
N PRO A 561 6.59 1.64 -18.70
CA PRO A 561 7.30 1.44 -19.96
C PRO A 561 6.62 0.35 -20.82
N ALA A 562 6.91 0.35 -22.12
CA ALA A 562 6.50 -0.69 -23.06
C ALA A 562 7.59 -0.95 -24.10
N LEU A 563 7.44 -2.04 -24.86
CA LEU A 563 8.23 -2.36 -26.04
C LEU A 563 7.38 -1.98 -27.26
N PRO A 564 7.46 -0.75 -27.78
CA PRO A 564 6.68 -0.34 -28.94
C PRO A 564 7.14 -1.08 -30.22
N MET A 565 6.36 -1.02 -31.29
CA MET A 565 6.61 -1.74 -32.55
C MET A 565 7.03 -0.78 -33.67
N THR A 566 8.00 -1.18 -34.49
CA THR A 566 8.34 -0.43 -35.71
C THR A 566 7.35 -0.75 -36.83
N ARG A 567 7.37 0.04 -37.91
CA ARG A 567 6.58 -0.23 -39.12
C ARG A 567 6.84 -1.64 -39.67
N GLU A 568 8.11 -2.00 -39.81
CA GLU A 568 8.56 -3.26 -40.38
C GLU A 568 8.10 -4.45 -39.52
N GLU A 569 8.14 -4.28 -38.20
CA GLU A 569 7.64 -5.30 -37.29
C GLU A 569 6.13 -5.51 -37.46
N ILE A 570 5.34 -4.44 -37.54
CA ILE A 570 3.88 -4.53 -37.78
C ILE A 570 3.60 -5.24 -39.11
N GLU A 571 4.32 -4.87 -40.17
CA GLU A 571 4.18 -5.46 -41.50
C GLU A 571 4.51 -6.96 -41.51
N SER A 572 5.43 -7.41 -40.65
CA SER A 572 5.78 -8.83 -40.51
C SER A 572 4.62 -9.72 -39.99
N TYR A 573 3.61 -9.14 -39.32
CA TYR A 573 2.40 -9.88 -38.92
C TYR A 573 1.40 -10.07 -40.06
N GLY A 574 1.69 -9.51 -41.24
CA GLY A 574 0.78 -9.45 -42.37
C GLY A 574 -0.20 -8.29 -42.27
N LEU A 575 0.23 -7.11 -41.81
CA LEU A 575 -0.59 -5.89 -41.83
C LEU A 575 0.23 -4.77 -42.48
N SER A 576 -0.03 -4.48 -43.77
CA SER A 576 0.63 -3.38 -44.48
C SER A 576 0.35 -2.06 -43.78
N PHE A 577 1.39 -1.40 -43.27
CA PHE A 577 1.21 -0.21 -42.45
C PHE A 577 0.86 1.01 -43.31
N ARG A 578 -0.18 1.72 -42.89
CA ARG A 578 -0.79 2.87 -43.58
C ARG A 578 -0.82 4.06 -42.64
N ASP A 579 -0.42 5.25 -43.10
CA ASP A 579 -0.40 6.46 -42.26
C ASP A 579 -1.82 6.86 -41.81
N GLU A 580 -2.84 6.42 -42.53
CA GLU A 580 -4.26 6.54 -42.17
C GLU A 580 -4.60 5.84 -40.86
N PHE A 581 -3.86 4.81 -40.46
CA PHE A 581 -4.08 4.09 -39.20
C PHE A 581 -3.79 4.93 -37.95
N LEU A 582 -3.08 6.04 -38.11
CA LEU A 582 -2.74 6.98 -37.05
C LEU A 582 -3.73 8.17 -36.97
N LYS A 583 -4.69 8.23 -37.90
CA LYS A 583 -5.64 9.33 -38.03
C LYS A 583 -7.06 8.85 -37.75
N PRO A 584 -7.93 9.69 -37.16
CA PRO A 584 -9.34 9.37 -36.99
C PRO A 584 -9.97 8.89 -38.30
N TYR A 585 -10.54 7.69 -38.31
CA TYR A 585 -11.32 7.19 -39.43
C TYR A 585 -12.73 7.76 -39.35
N ILE A 586 -13.04 8.76 -40.18
CA ILE A 586 -14.35 9.42 -40.19
C ILE A 586 -14.99 9.24 -41.56
N HIS A 587 -16.01 8.39 -41.66
CA HIS A 587 -16.66 8.06 -42.93
C HIS A 587 -18.16 8.35 -42.88
N GLU A 588 -18.71 8.86 -43.99
CA GLU A 588 -20.13 9.17 -44.15
C GLU A 588 -21.09 8.08 -43.64
N TYR A 589 -20.78 6.79 -43.86
CA TYR A 589 -21.73 5.69 -43.65
C TYR A 589 -22.17 5.50 -42.18
N PHE A 590 -21.37 5.93 -41.20
CA PHE A 590 -21.70 5.77 -39.78
C PHE A 590 -22.04 7.08 -39.07
N LEU A 591 -21.83 8.25 -39.68
CA LEU A 591 -22.12 9.53 -39.05
C LEU A 591 -23.60 9.68 -38.65
N GLY A 592 -24.51 9.16 -39.47
CA GLY A 592 -25.95 9.12 -39.16
C GLY A 592 -26.29 8.21 -37.98
N GLN A 593 -25.58 7.09 -37.83
CA GLN A 593 -25.76 6.18 -36.69
C GLN A 593 -25.26 6.79 -35.38
N MET A 594 -24.16 7.55 -35.45
CA MET A 594 -23.50 8.11 -34.28
C MET A 594 -24.15 9.39 -33.75
N PHE A 595 -24.61 10.27 -34.64
CA PHE A 595 -25.13 11.60 -34.28
C PHE A 595 -26.63 11.80 -34.55
N GLY A 596 -27.29 10.85 -35.23
CA GLY A 596 -28.73 10.91 -35.49
C GLY A 596 -29.17 12.25 -36.12
N PRO A 597 -30.07 13.01 -35.49
CA PRO A 597 -30.53 14.30 -36.02
C PRO A 597 -29.44 15.38 -36.07
N HIS A 598 -28.34 15.21 -35.34
CA HIS A 598 -27.27 16.20 -35.21
C HIS A 598 -26.18 16.07 -36.29
N THR A 599 -26.27 15.09 -37.20
CA THR A 599 -25.24 14.78 -38.19
C THR A 599 -24.86 15.98 -39.05
N ASP A 600 -25.83 16.73 -39.58
CA ASP A 600 -25.53 17.90 -40.44
C ASP A 600 -24.84 19.03 -39.66
N TYR A 601 -25.27 19.28 -38.43
CA TYR A 601 -24.62 20.24 -37.54
C TYR A 601 -23.17 19.83 -37.27
N VAL A 602 -22.91 18.53 -37.06
CA VAL A 602 -21.56 18.02 -36.84
C VAL A 602 -20.69 18.20 -38.09
N LYS A 603 -21.21 17.85 -39.27
CA LYS A 603 -20.52 18.00 -40.56
C LYS A 603 -20.17 19.44 -40.88
N GLN A 604 -21.01 20.40 -40.50
CA GLN A 604 -20.75 21.81 -40.73
C GLN A 604 -19.74 22.38 -39.74
N THR A 605 -19.85 21.98 -38.46
CA THR A 605 -19.18 22.66 -37.35
C THR A 605 -17.84 22.04 -36.94
N PHE A 606 -17.73 20.70 -36.90
CA PHE A 606 -16.61 20.03 -36.23
C PHE A 606 -15.69 19.24 -37.17
N ILE A 607 -16.19 18.81 -38.33
CA ILE A 607 -15.43 18.03 -39.32
C ILE A 607 -15.44 18.71 -40.69
N GLU A 608 -14.54 18.31 -41.58
CA GLU A 608 -14.45 18.79 -42.95
C GLU A 608 -14.07 17.66 -43.93
N PRO A 609 -14.54 17.70 -45.19
CA PRO A 609 -14.23 16.66 -46.17
C PRO A 609 -12.73 16.64 -46.52
N THR A 610 -12.23 15.46 -46.86
CA THR A 610 -10.86 15.25 -47.34
C THR A 610 -10.83 15.09 -48.87
N ASP A 611 -9.63 14.90 -49.43
CA ASP A 611 -9.47 14.58 -50.86
C ASP A 611 -10.01 13.18 -51.22
N THR A 612 -10.27 12.33 -50.23
CA THR A 612 -10.90 11.02 -50.41
C THR A 612 -12.41 11.14 -50.27
N TRP A 613 -13.14 10.62 -51.26
CA TRP A 613 -14.61 10.65 -51.28
C TRP A 613 -15.20 10.03 -50.01
N GLU A 614 -16.22 10.68 -49.43
CA GLU A 614 -16.94 10.28 -48.20
C GLU A 614 -16.09 10.19 -46.91
N ILE A 615 -14.82 10.58 -46.96
CA ILE A 615 -13.93 10.65 -45.79
C ILE A 615 -13.79 12.08 -45.31
N TYR A 616 -13.92 12.26 -44.00
CA TYR A 616 -13.79 13.53 -43.30
C TYR A 616 -12.55 13.52 -42.38
N ARG A 617 -12.16 14.71 -41.94
CA ARG A 617 -11.20 14.92 -40.84
C ARG A 617 -11.77 15.91 -39.84
N MET A 618 -11.30 15.83 -38.60
CA MET A 618 -11.61 16.84 -37.59
C MET A 618 -11.05 18.19 -38.04
N ARG A 619 -11.79 19.27 -37.79
CA ARG A 619 -11.28 20.63 -37.96
C ARG A 619 -10.20 20.92 -36.89
N PRO A 620 -9.17 21.73 -37.17
CA PRO A 620 -8.07 22.00 -36.24
C PRO A 620 -8.51 22.56 -34.87
N GLU A 621 -9.65 23.24 -34.81
CA GLU A 621 -10.23 23.79 -33.58
C GLU A 621 -10.81 22.70 -32.67
N PHE A 622 -11.01 21.47 -33.17
CA PHE A 622 -11.69 20.38 -32.48
C PHE A 622 -10.97 19.03 -32.61
N ASP A 623 -9.76 19.00 -33.14
CA ASP A 623 -8.97 17.79 -33.42
C ASP A 623 -8.46 17.02 -32.19
N THR A 624 -8.78 17.48 -30.98
CA THR A 624 -8.43 16.80 -29.72
C THR A 624 -9.62 16.81 -28.76
N GLN A 625 -9.69 15.79 -27.90
CA GLN A 625 -10.77 15.68 -26.93
C GLN A 625 -10.77 16.87 -25.96
N ARG A 626 -9.62 17.43 -25.58
CA ARG A 626 -9.56 18.64 -24.74
C ARG A 626 -10.12 19.89 -25.42
N LYS A 627 -9.90 20.07 -26.73
CA LYS A 627 -10.49 21.19 -27.47
C LYS A 627 -12.01 21.06 -27.56
N VAL A 628 -12.51 19.85 -27.79
CA VAL A 628 -13.95 19.55 -27.74
C VAL A 628 -14.51 19.76 -26.33
N GLU A 629 -13.84 19.29 -25.28
CA GLU A 629 -14.23 19.53 -23.87
C GLU A 629 -14.37 21.02 -23.57
N ALA A 630 -13.39 21.83 -23.99
CA ALA A 630 -13.40 23.27 -23.79
C ALA A 630 -14.59 23.94 -24.51
N TYR A 631 -14.93 23.51 -25.73
CA TYR A 631 -16.09 24.05 -26.46
C TYR A 631 -17.44 23.70 -25.81
N PHE A 632 -17.52 22.53 -25.16
CA PHE A 632 -18.72 22.08 -24.45
C PHE A 632 -18.73 22.44 -22.96
N ALA A 633 -17.73 23.19 -22.47
CA ALA A 633 -17.67 23.60 -21.07
C ALA A 633 -18.94 24.38 -20.66
N GLY A 634 -19.59 23.91 -19.59
CA GLY A 634 -20.85 24.50 -19.08
C GLY A 634 -22.12 24.08 -19.82
N LYS A 635 -22.03 23.34 -20.94
CA LYS A 635 -23.17 22.77 -21.65
C LYS A 635 -23.49 21.39 -21.06
N THR A 636 -24.67 21.25 -20.47
CA THR A 636 -25.06 20.07 -19.67
C THR A 636 -26.34 19.40 -20.14
N ASP A 637 -26.93 19.89 -21.23
CA ASP A 637 -28.07 19.26 -21.91
C ASP A 637 -27.67 17.95 -22.62
N GLU A 638 -28.64 17.06 -22.78
CA GLU A 638 -28.44 15.72 -23.34
C GLU A 638 -27.88 15.76 -24.77
N ASP A 639 -28.34 16.69 -25.60
CA ASP A 639 -27.86 16.84 -26.99
C ASP A 639 -26.39 17.25 -27.04
N SER A 640 -25.99 18.24 -26.23
CA SER A 640 -24.60 18.65 -26.12
C SER A 640 -23.69 17.53 -25.62
N ILE A 641 -24.16 16.73 -24.64
CA ILE A 641 -23.43 15.57 -24.12
C ILE A 641 -23.29 14.51 -25.21
N TRP A 642 -24.36 14.19 -25.93
CA TRP A 642 -24.34 13.22 -27.02
C TRP A 642 -23.37 13.64 -28.13
N ILE A 643 -23.44 14.89 -28.61
CA ILE A 643 -22.52 15.38 -29.64
C ILE A 643 -21.08 15.32 -29.14
N ARG A 644 -20.81 15.80 -27.92
CA ARG A 644 -19.46 15.78 -27.33
C ARG A 644 -18.89 14.36 -27.27
N ASP A 645 -19.65 13.41 -26.76
CA ASP A 645 -19.20 12.03 -26.59
C ASP A 645 -19.02 11.33 -27.94
N GLY A 646 -19.88 11.62 -28.91
CA GLY A 646 -19.69 11.19 -30.30
C GLY A 646 -18.41 11.78 -30.93
N LEU A 647 -18.11 13.06 -30.70
CA LEU A 647 -16.86 13.67 -31.17
C LEU A 647 -15.63 13.05 -30.48
N TYR A 648 -15.72 12.71 -29.19
CA TYR A 648 -14.66 11.96 -28.51
C TYR A 648 -14.41 10.59 -29.14
N ALA A 649 -15.48 9.88 -29.52
CA ALA A 649 -15.39 8.60 -30.22
C ALA A 649 -14.74 8.75 -31.60
N LEU A 650 -15.10 9.78 -32.39
CA LEU A 650 -14.44 10.06 -33.68
C LEU A 650 -12.92 10.22 -33.49
N ILE A 651 -12.51 11.08 -32.55
CA ILE A 651 -11.08 11.38 -32.31
C ILE A 651 -10.32 10.12 -31.88
N SER A 652 -10.96 9.18 -31.19
CA SER A 652 -10.35 7.94 -30.73
C SER A 652 -10.38 6.79 -31.75
N ASP A 653 -11.06 6.94 -32.88
CA ASP A 653 -11.17 5.87 -33.90
C ASP A 653 -9.91 5.78 -34.77
N VAL A 654 -8.81 5.37 -34.14
CA VAL A 654 -7.50 5.09 -34.73
C VAL A 654 -7.11 3.64 -34.47
N LEU A 655 -6.26 3.07 -35.34
CA LEU A 655 -5.79 1.69 -35.22
C LEU A 655 -4.48 1.59 -34.43
N PHE A 656 -3.63 2.61 -34.54
CA PHE A 656 -2.36 2.71 -33.81
C PHE A 656 -2.18 4.09 -33.18
N VAL A 657 -1.47 4.14 -32.06
CA VAL A 657 -1.03 5.37 -31.38
C VAL A 657 0.50 5.46 -31.47
N PRO A 658 1.09 6.62 -31.82
CA PRO A 658 2.54 6.81 -31.80
C PRO A 658 3.13 6.70 -30.38
N ASP A 659 4.34 6.15 -30.26
CA ASP A 659 5.08 6.11 -28.99
C ASP A 659 5.45 7.53 -28.53
N ARG A 660 5.36 7.76 -27.22
CA ARG A 660 5.59 9.09 -26.63
C ARG A 660 7.01 9.62 -26.81
N ASN A 661 7.99 8.73 -26.95
CA ASN A 661 9.42 9.04 -27.02
C ASN A 661 9.97 8.89 -28.44
N ASP A 662 9.37 8.03 -29.26
CA ASP A 662 9.82 7.72 -30.62
C ASP A 662 8.66 7.72 -31.63
N PRO A 663 8.47 8.79 -32.42
CA PRO A 663 7.32 8.92 -33.32
C PRO A 663 7.31 7.91 -34.47
N TYR A 664 8.39 7.14 -34.66
CA TYR A 664 8.48 6.08 -35.67
C TYR A 664 8.16 4.69 -35.12
N LYS A 665 7.74 4.62 -33.86
CA LYS A 665 7.23 3.40 -33.24
C LYS A 665 5.80 3.59 -32.76
N TYR A 666 5.07 2.49 -32.67
CA TYR A 666 3.62 2.50 -32.52
C TYR A 666 3.13 1.45 -31.52
N HIS A 667 1.96 1.75 -30.95
CA HIS A 667 1.20 0.90 -30.06
C HIS A 667 -0.15 0.58 -30.71
N PRO A 668 -0.58 -0.68 -30.81
CA PRO A 668 -1.94 -1.01 -31.26
C PRO A 668 -2.95 -0.40 -30.30
N ARG A 669 -3.96 0.31 -30.80
CA ARG A 669 -4.95 0.96 -29.94
C ARG A 669 -5.80 -0.08 -29.22
N ILE A 670 -5.97 0.08 -27.90
CA ILE A 670 -6.70 -0.89 -27.07
C ILE A 670 -8.21 -0.90 -27.37
N GLY A 671 -8.81 -2.09 -27.50
CA GLY A 671 -10.25 -2.26 -27.72
C GLY A 671 -10.75 -1.88 -29.12
N VAL A 672 -9.87 -1.68 -30.10
CA VAL A 672 -10.25 -1.22 -31.46
C VAL A 672 -11.14 -2.19 -32.22
N GLN A 673 -11.18 -3.46 -31.83
CA GLN A 673 -12.04 -4.48 -32.41
C GLN A 673 -13.54 -4.12 -32.37
N HIS A 674 -13.95 -3.19 -31.49
CA HIS A 674 -15.33 -2.74 -31.36
C HIS A 674 -15.68 -1.54 -32.26
N ASP A 675 -14.69 -0.88 -32.86
CA ASP A 675 -14.85 0.42 -33.53
C ASP A 675 -14.84 0.36 -35.07
N TYR A 676 -15.18 1.49 -35.70
CA TYR A 676 -15.44 1.55 -37.14
C TYR A 676 -14.18 1.39 -37.99
N ILE A 677 -13.01 1.88 -37.55
CA ILE A 677 -11.76 1.66 -38.29
C ILE A 677 -11.43 0.18 -38.44
N TYR A 678 -11.66 -0.64 -37.41
CA TYR A 678 -11.43 -2.08 -37.48
C TYR A 678 -12.41 -2.76 -38.44
N ARG A 679 -13.67 -2.30 -38.47
CA ARG A 679 -14.68 -2.83 -39.42
C ARG A 679 -14.28 -2.60 -40.86
N SER A 680 -13.55 -1.52 -41.15
CA SER A 680 -13.07 -1.19 -42.49
C SER A 680 -11.96 -2.12 -43.00
N LEU A 681 -11.27 -2.84 -42.11
CA LEU A 681 -10.25 -3.82 -42.47
C LEU A 681 -10.88 -5.05 -43.15
N ASN A 682 -10.17 -5.62 -44.12
CA ASN A 682 -10.57 -6.92 -44.69
C ASN A 682 -10.27 -8.09 -43.73
N ASP A 683 -10.82 -9.27 -43.99
CA ASP A 683 -10.70 -10.42 -43.06
C ASP A 683 -9.26 -10.84 -42.79
N TRP A 684 -8.37 -10.70 -43.77
CA TRP A 684 -6.95 -11.02 -43.60
C TRP A 684 -6.23 -10.00 -42.72
N GLU A 685 -6.50 -8.71 -42.93
CA GLU A 685 -5.99 -7.61 -42.09
C GLU A 685 -6.52 -7.72 -40.65
N LYS A 686 -7.80 -8.07 -40.47
CA LYS A 686 -8.41 -8.32 -39.15
C LYS A 686 -7.69 -9.45 -38.43
N ALA A 687 -7.45 -10.57 -39.12
CA ALA A 687 -6.73 -11.70 -38.55
C ALA A 687 -5.27 -11.34 -38.20
N ALA A 688 -4.60 -10.56 -39.04
CA ALA A 688 -3.24 -10.08 -38.78
C ALA A 688 -3.18 -9.13 -37.58
N PHE A 689 -4.10 -8.16 -37.52
CA PHE A 689 -4.21 -7.23 -36.40
C PHE A 689 -4.49 -7.98 -35.09
N ASN A 690 -5.41 -8.96 -35.07
CA ASN A 690 -5.72 -9.70 -33.85
C ASN A 690 -4.51 -10.51 -33.34
N ARG A 691 -3.76 -11.18 -34.23
CA ARG A 691 -2.51 -11.87 -33.83
C ARG A 691 -1.48 -10.90 -33.24
N LEU A 692 -1.32 -9.73 -33.86
CA LEU A 692 -0.44 -8.68 -33.38
C LEU A 692 -0.90 -8.15 -32.02
N TYR A 693 -2.19 -7.86 -31.89
CA TYR A 693 -2.82 -7.36 -30.68
C TYR A 693 -2.62 -8.31 -29.50
N ASP A 694 -2.91 -9.59 -29.71
CA ASP A 694 -2.76 -10.62 -28.68
C ASP A 694 -1.29 -10.74 -28.24
N GLN A 695 -0.38 -10.78 -29.21
CA GLN A 695 1.06 -10.83 -28.93
C GLN A 695 1.54 -9.60 -28.19
N TYR A 696 1.06 -8.41 -28.55
CA TYR A 696 1.45 -7.14 -27.94
C TYR A 696 1.00 -7.05 -26.48
N TYR A 697 -0.28 -7.30 -26.19
CA TYR A 697 -0.86 -7.07 -24.87
C TYR A 697 -0.62 -8.22 -23.88
N TYR A 698 -0.52 -9.48 -24.33
CA TYR A 698 -0.51 -10.64 -23.43
C TYR A 698 0.82 -11.40 -23.36
N HIS A 699 1.75 -11.18 -24.30
CA HIS A 699 2.98 -11.97 -24.40
C HIS A 699 4.27 -11.14 -24.42
N ARG A 700 4.34 -10.13 -25.29
CA ARG A 700 5.57 -9.36 -25.59
C ARG A 700 6.29 -8.82 -24.37
N HIS A 701 5.54 -8.38 -23.36
CA HIS A 701 6.07 -7.56 -22.27
C HIS A 701 6.30 -8.32 -20.96
N ASN A 702 5.91 -9.59 -20.85
CA ASN A 702 5.90 -10.29 -19.55
C ASN A 702 7.29 -10.28 -18.87
N GLU A 703 8.33 -10.62 -19.61
CA GLU A 703 9.70 -10.63 -19.07
C GLU A 703 10.21 -9.20 -18.80
N PHE A 704 9.99 -8.28 -19.74
CA PHE A 704 10.38 -6.88 -19.60
C PHE A 704 9.77 -6.22 -18.36
N TRP A 705 8.45 -6.36 -18.16
CA TRP A 705 7.77 -5.81 -16.99
C TRP A 705 8.14 -6.52 -15.68
N ARG A 706 8.51 -7.80 -15.73
CA ARG A 706 9.10 -8.47 -14.57
C ARG A 706 10.39 -7.76 -14.15
N GLU A 707 11.31 -7.54 -15.09
CA GLU A 707 12.58 -6.85 -14.80
C GLU A 707 12.32 -5.45 -14.23
N GLN A 708 11.38 -4.71 -14.82
CA GLN A 708 11.02 -3.38 -14.32
C GLN A 708 10.55 -3.40 -12.86
N ALA A 709 9.70 -4.35 -12.49
CA ALA A 709 9.22 -4.51 -11.13
C ALA A 709 10.31 -5.00 -10.18
N MET A 710 11.16 -5.94 -10.61
CA MET A 710 12.26 -6.48 -9.81
C MET A 710 13.37 -5.46 -9.55
N ASN A 711 13.53 -4.44 -10.39
CA ASN A 711 14.44 -3.34 -10.10
C ASN A 711 13.91 -2.41 -9.00
N LYS A 712 12.57 -2.34 -8.81
CA LYS A 712 11.91 -1.37 -7.93
C LYS A 712 11.44 -2.01 -6.62
N LEU A 713 10.51 -2.96 -6.72
CA LEU A 713 9.76 -3.51 -5.58
C LEU A 713 10.62 -4.10 -4.46
N PRO A 714 11.75 -4.81 -4.70
CA PRO A 714 12.54 -5.38 -3.61
C PRO A 714 13.07 -4.32 -2.64
N GLN A 715 13.63 -3.22 -3.14
CA GLN A 715 14.17 -2.15 -2.31
C GLN A 715 13.05 -1.41 -1.57
N LEU A 716 11.92 -1.19 -2.24
CA LEU A 716 10.78 -0.49 -1.66
C LEU A 716 10.12 -1.31 -0.56
N THR A 717 9.72 -2.55 -0.84
CA THR A 717 9.02 -3.42 0.12
C THR A 717 9.88 -3.79 1.33
N GLN A 718 11.20 -3.80 1.19
CA GLN A 718 12.14 -4.06 2.29
C GLN A 718 12.56 -2.80 3.07
N SER A 719 12.18 -1.61 2.62
CA SER A 719 12.53 -0.34 3.28
C SER A 719 11.84 -0.15 4.64
N THR A 720 10.80 -0.93 4.93
CA THR A 720 10.08 -0.95 6.21
C THR A 720 9.76 -2.38 6.63
N ARG A 721 9.30 -2.55 7.87
CA ARG A 721 8.78 -3.84 8.37
C ARG A 721 7.26 -3.96 8.22
N MET A 722 6.57 -3.07 7.51
CA MET A 722 5.11 -3.18 7.37
C MET A 722 4.73 -4.39 6.50
N LEU A 723 3.56 -4.97 6.75
CA LEU A 723 3.00 -6.03 5.91
C LEU A 723 2.49 -5.45 4.57
N VAL A 724 3.07 -5.93 3.47
CA VAL A 724 2.76 -5.47 2.12
C VAL A 724 1.59 -6.25 1.53
N CYS A 725 0.51 -5.55 1.17
CA CYS A 725 -0.62 -6.08 0.42
C CYS A 725 -0.69 -5.34 -0.91
N GLY A 726 -0.54 -6.03 -2.04
CA GLY A 726 -0.69 -5.44 -3.36
C GLY A 726 -2.15 -5.52 -3.80
N GLU A 727 -2.70 -4.43 -4.32
CA GLU A 727 -3.90 -4.51 -5.13
C GLU A 727 -3.50 -4.79 -6.57
N ASP A 728 -3.74 -6.02 -6.99
CA ASP A 728 -3.37 -6.61 -8.27
C ASP A 728 -4.61 -6.97 -9.09
N LEU A 729 -5.47 -5.97 -9.37
CA LEU A 729 -6.68 -6.11 -10.18
C LEU A 729 -6.51 -5.51 -11.58
N GLY A 730 -7.50 -5.77 -12.45
CA GLY A 730 -7.59 -5.21 -13.80
C GLY A 730 -6.91 -6.09 -14.85
N MET A 731 -6.31 -5.45 -15.86
CA MET A 731 -5.53 -6.15 -16.89
C MET A 731 -4.16 -6.57 -16.35
N ILE A 732 -4.11 -7.73 -15.69
CA ILE A 732 -2.94 -8.25 -14.98
C ILE A 732 -2.03 -9.00 -15.96
N PRO A 733 -0.77 -8.54 -16.18
CA PRO A 733 0.22 -9.33 -16.91
C PRO A 733 0.47 -10.68 -16.22
N GLY A 734 0.74 -11.73 -17.01
CA GLY A 734 1.10 -13.04 -16.46
C GLY A 734 2.31 -12.98 -15.53
N CYS A 735 3.12 -11.92 -15.67
CA CYS A 735 4.26 -11.63 -14.83
C CYS A 735 3.97 -10.95 -13.48
N VAL A 736 2.73 -10.80 -13.04
CA VAL A 736 2.49 -10.18 -11.72
C VAL A 736 2.54 -11.21 -10.60
N ALA A 737 1.86 -12.34 -10.80
CA ALA A 737 1.71 -13.39 -9.77
C ALA A 737 3.06 -13.96 -9.29
N TRP A 738 3.98 -14.26 -10.21
CA TRP A 738 5.33 -14.75 -9.87
C TRP A 738 6.19 -13.73 -9.10
N VAL A 739 6.12 -12.42 -9.41
CA VAL A 739 6.88 -11.36 -8.72
C VAL A 739 6.32 -11.14 -7.34
N MET A 740 5.00 -11.06 -7.20
CA MET A 740 4.37 -10.94 -5.89
C MET A 740 4.69 -12.15 -5.01
N ASN A 741 4.69 -13.35 -5.58
CA ASN A 741 5.11 -14.55 -4.86
C ASN A 741 6.60 -14.50 -4.47
N ASP A 742 7.49 -14.15 -5.40
CA ASP A 742 8.95 -14.05 -5.17
C ASP A 742 9.30 -13.00 -4.11
N LEU A 743 8.52 -11.92 -4.02
CA LEU A 743 8.68 -10.87 -3.01
C LEU A 743 7.77 -11.07 -1.78
N ARG A 744 7.04 -12.19 -1.73
CA ARG A 744 6.18 -12.60 -0.61
C ARG A 744 5.10 -11.55 -0.25
N ILE A 745 4.65 -10.79 -1.24
CA ILE A 745 3.57 -9.79 -1.15
C ILE A 745 2.22 -10.50 -1.10
N LEU A 746 1.30 -10.02 -0.25
CA LEU A 746 -0.07 -10.55 -0.22
C LEU A 746 -0.85 -10.03 -1.43
N SER A 747 -1.47 -10.95 -2.17
CA SER A 747 -2.39 -10.64 -3.27
C SER A 747 -3.77 -10.22 -2.72
N LEU A 748 -4.55 -9.46 -3.50
CA LEU A 748 -5.94 -9.13 -3.19
C LEU A 748 -6.87 -10.07 -3.98
N GLU A 749 -7.77 -10.75 -3.27
CA GLU A 749 -8.75 -11.67 -3.87
C GLU A 749 -10.15 -11.10 -3.69
N ILE A 750 -10.86 -10.91 -4.82
CA ILE A 750 -12.22 -10.38 -4.84
C ILE A 750 -13.11 -11.35 -5.59
N GLN A 751 -14.20 -11.76 -4.97
CA GLN A 751 -15.06 -12.80 -5.55
C GLN A 751 -15.70 -12.39 -6.88
N ARG A 752 -15.98 -11.10 -7.07
CA ARG A 752 -16.57 -10.57 -8.30
C ARG A 752 -15.54 -10.19 -9.37
N MET A 753 -14.26 -10.40 -9.10
CA MET A 753 -13.19 -10.09 -10.03
C MET A 753 -12.12 -11.19 -9.96
N PRO A 754 -12.46 -12.43 -10.39
CA PRO A 754 -11.50 -13.53 -10.41
C PRO A 754 -10.33 -13.20 -11.35
N LYS A 755 -9.14 -13.67 -10.99
CA LYS A 755 -7.93 -13.50 -11.82
C LYS A 755 -7.92 -14.41 -13.06
N ASP A 756 -8.64 -15.52 -13.00
CA ASP A 756 -8.81 -16.44 -14.14
C ASP A 756 -9.99 -15.96 -15.00
N PRO A 757 -9.76 -15.50 -16.24
CA PRO A 757 -10.83 -15.01 -17.12
C PRO A 757 -11.82 -16.12 -17.54
N ALA A 758 -11.50 -17.40 -17.32
CA ALA A 758 -12.44 -18.50 -17.53
C ALA A 758 -13.50 -18.61 -16.41
N GLN A 759 -13.32 -17.91 -15.29
CA GLN A 759 -14.25 -17.90 -14.17
C GLN A 759 -15.08 -16.61 -14.17
N GLU A 760 -16.40 -16.73 -13.98
CA GLU A 760 -17.26 -15.56 -13.75
C GLU A 760 -17.13 -15.04 -12.29
N PHE A 761 -16.97 -15.96 -11.34
CA PHE A 761 -16.80 -15.64 -9.91
C PHE A 761 -15.58 -16.37 -9.33
N GLY A 762 -14.89 -15.71 -8.40
CA GLY A 762 -13.84 -16.31 -7.60
C GLY A 762 -14.38 -17.33 -6.60
N HIS A 763 -13.59 -18.38 -6.34
CA HIS A 763 -13.90 -19.43 -5.37
C HIS A 763 -13.07 -19.23 -4.11
N PRO A 764 -13.66 -18.82 -2.96
CA PRO A 764 -12.89 -18.46 -1.77
C PRO A 764 -11.98 -19.57 -1.21
N ASP A 765 -12.32 -20.83 -1.44
CA ASP A 765 -11.53 -22.02 -1.09
C ASP A 765 -10.28 -22.19 -1.97
N TRP A 766 -10.24 -21.59 -3.17
CA TRP A 766 -9.09 -21.65 -4.09
C TRP A 766 -8.09 -20.52 -3.86
N TYR A 767 -8.43 -19.53 -3.04
CA TYR A 767 -7.55 -18.39 -2.81
C TYR A 767 -6.20 -18.82 -2.22
N PRO A 768 -5.08 -18.22 -2.66
CA PRO A 768 -3.79 -18.52 -2.10
C PRO A 768 -3.75 -18.07 -0.63
N TYR A 769 -3.08 -18.83 0.25
CA TYR A 769 -3.00 -18.46 1.67
C TYR A 769 -2.38 -17.07 1.87
N ARG A 770 -1.38 -16.70 1.05
CA ARG A 770 -0.74 -15.38 1.04
C ARG A 770 -1.61 -14.35 0.30
N SER A 771 -2.80 -14.10 0.80
CA SER A 771 -3.71 -13.11 0.25
C SER A 771 -4.59 -12.45 1.30
N VAL A 772 -5.15 -11.29 0.94
CA VAL A 772 -6.28 -10.66 1.59
C VAL A 772 -7.50 -10.93 0.72
N CYS A 773 -8.55 -11.55 1.25
CA CYS A 773 -9.83 -11.67 0.54
C CYS A 773 -10.84 -10.63 1.03
N THR A 774 -11.69 -10.18 0.11
CA THR A 774 -12.86 -9.33 0.39
C THR A 774 -14.02 -9.64 -0.58
N ILE A 775 -15.24 -9.27 -0.18
CA ILE A 775 -16.43 -9.32 -1.06
C ILE A 775 -16.44 -8.12 -2.02
N SER A 776 -16.12 -6.94 -1.49
CA SER A 776 -16.18 -5.66 -2.19
C SER A 776 -15.04 -4.74 -1.71
N THR A 777 -14.63 -3.81 -2.58
CA THR A 777 -13.78 -2.67 -2.20
C THR A 777 -14.62 -1.40 -2.18
N HIS A 778 -13.99 -0.27 -1.81
CA HIS A 778 -14.64 1.03 -1.83
C HIS A 778 -15.07 1.48 -3.24
N ASP A 779 -14.47 0.92 -4.29
CA ASP A 779 -14.76 1.19 -5.71
C ASP A 779 -15.93 0.36 -6.26
N MET A 780 -16.45 -0.58 -5.49
CA MET A 780 -17.51 -1.48 -5.92
C MET A 780 -18.81 -1.20 -5.16
N SER A 781 -19.92 -1.66 -5.71
CA SER A 781 -21.17 -1.82 -4.95
C SER A 781 -20.95 -2.79 -3.76
N THR A 782 -21.70 -2.60 -2.67
CA THR A 782 -21.71 -3.55 -1.54
C THR A 782 -22.32 -4.89 -1.97
N LEU A 783 -22.21 -5.95 -1.16
CA LEU A 783 -22.87 -7.23 -1.45
C LEU A 783 -24.36 -7.05 -1.80
N ARG A 784 -25.06 -6.22 -1.00
CA ARG A 784 -26.49 -5.96 -1.18
C ARG A 784 -26.76 -5.11 -2.41
N GLY A 785 -25.97 -4.05 -2.63
CA GLY A 785 -26.11 -3.20 -3.81
C GLY A 785 -25.91 -4.01 -5.09
N TRP A 786 -24.88 -4.85 -5.14
CA TRP A 786 -24.57 -5.71 -6.27
C TRP A 786 -25.67 -6.73 -6.58
N TRP A 787 -26.25 -7.33 -5.55
CA TRP A 787 -27.36 -8.30 -5.70
C TRP A 787 -28.55 -7.72 -6.47
N GLU A 788 -28.74 -6.41 -6.39
CA GLU A 788 -29.85 -5.68 -7.03
C GLU A 788 -29.44 -5.08 -8.40
N GLU A 789 -28.15 -5.10 -8.78
CA GLU A 789 -27.64 -4.48 -10.02
C GLU A 789 -27.98 -5.31 -11.27
N ASP A 790 -27.75 -6.63 -11.25
CA ASP A 790 -28.04 -7.54 -12.37
C ASP A 790 -28.65 -8.85 -11.85
N PHE A 791 -29.95 -9.05 -12.13
CA PHE A 791 -30.66 -10.26 -11.74
C PHE A 791 -30.13 -11.53 -12.42
N GLN A 792 -29.69 -11.47 -13.67
CA GLN A 792 -29.18 -12.64 -14.38
C GLN A 792 -27.85 -13.09 -13.80
N GLN A 793 -26.95 -12.16 -13.53
CA GLN A 793 -25.68 -12.45 -12.86
C GLN A 793 -25.91 -12.98 -11.43
N THR A 794 -26.80 -12.34 -10.68
CA THR A 794 -27.20 -12.76 -9.33
C THR A 794 -27.80 -14.17 -9.31
N GLN A 795 -28.67 -14.49 -10.28
CA GLN A 795 -29.25 -15.82 -10.42
C GLN A 795 -28.18 -16.89 -10.63
N ARG A 796 -27.18 -16.63 -11.48
CA ARG A 796 -26.05 -17.55 -11.68
C ARG A 796 -25.27 -17.72 -10.40
N TYR A 797 -24.90 -16.64 -9.72
CA TYR A 797 -24.20 -16.70 -8.43
C TYR A 797 -24.95 -17.52 -7.36
N TYR A 798 -26.26 -17.27 -7.22
CA TYR A 798 -27.13 -17.98 -6.28
C TYR A 798 -27.14 -19.50 -6.54
N ASN A 799 -27.17 -19.91 -7.80
CA ASN A 799 -27.20 -21.33 -8.15
C ASN A 799 -25.81 -22.00 -8.12
N THR A 800 -24.76 -21.31 -8.56
CA THR A 800 -23.43 -21.91 -8.73
C THR A 800 -22.54 -21.73 -7.51
N MET A 801 -22.49 -20.54 -6.91
CA MET A 801 -21.57 -20.21 -5.81
C MET A 801 -22.17 -20.53 -4.44
N LEU A 802 -23.47 -20.29 -4.27
CA LEU A 802 -24.20 -20.66 -3.04
C LEU A 802 -24.80 -22.07 -3.11
N GLY A 803 -25.00 -22.62 -4.32
CA GLY A 803 -25.53 -23.97 -4.50
C GLY A 803 -27.03 -24.08 -4.23
N HIS A 804 -27.76 -22.97 -4.20
CA HIS A 804 -29.20 -22.97 -3.99
C HIS A 804 -29.96 -23.29 -5.28
N TYR A 805 -31.12 -23.93 -5.15
CA TYR A 805 -32.00 -24.23 -6.28
C TYR A 805 -33.11 -23.19 -6.43
N GLY A 806 -33.59 -23.00 -7.66
CA GLY A 806 -34.70 -22.09 -7.96
C GLY A 806 -34.25 -20.64 -8.18
N ALA A 807 -35.23 -19.72 -8.15
CA ALA A 807 -35.00 -18.31 -8.43
C ALA A 807 -34.31 -17.61 -7.25
N ALA A 808 -33.29 -16.80 -7.54
CA ALA A 808 -32.66 -15.96 -6.54
C ALA A 808 -33.67 -14.94 -5.97
N PRO A 809 -33.68 -14.70 -4.65
CA PRO A 809 -34.48 -13.62 -4.07
C PRO A 809 -34.15 -12.26 -4.73
N ALA A 810 -35.13 -11.37 -4.85
CA ALA A 810 -34.92 -10.06 -5.45
C ALA A 810 -33.97 -9.16 -4.64
N VAL A 811 -33.86 -9.41 -3.34
CA VAL A 811 -32.98 -8.68 -2.42
C VAL A 811 -32.14 -9.66 -1.61
N ALA A 812 -30.91 -9.28 -1.27
CA ALA A 812 -30.07 -10.08 -0.39
C ALA A 812 -30.63 -10.08 1.05
N THR A 813 -31.21 -11.23 1.45
CA THR A 813 -31.70 -11.46 2.81
C THR A 813 -30.53 -11.52 3.82
N PRO A 814 -30.73 -11.16 5.10
CA PRO A 814 -29.69 -11.28 6.11
C PRO A 814 -29.02 -12.67 6.17
N GLU A 815 -29.79 -13.73 5.95
CA GLU A 815 -29.31 -15.12 5.97
C GLU A 815 -28.36 -15.42 4.80
N LEU A 816 -28.70 -14.94 3.59
CA LEU A 816 -27.82 -15.04 2.41
C LEU A 816 -26.54 -14.22 2.59
N CYS A 817 -26.66 -13.01 3.13
CA CYS A 817 -25.50 -12.19 3.46
C CYS A 817 -24.56 -12.89 4.45
N GLU A 818 -25.13 -13.50 5.49
CA GLU A 818 -24.38 -14.30 6.46
C GLU A 818 -23.68 -15.50 5.80
N GLU A 819 -24.34 -16.20 4.88
CA GLU A 819 -23.75 -17.31 4.14
C GLU A 819 -22.54 -16.86 3.30
N VAL A 820 -22.67 -15.75 2.57
CA VAL A 820 -21.58 -15.17 1.76
C VAL A 820 -20.42 -14.77 2.66
N VAL A 821 -20.68 -14.05 3.77
CA VAL A 821 -19.66 -13.66 4.74
C VAL A 821 -18.95 -14.89 5.33
N ARG A 822 -19.72 -15.92 5.72
CA ARG A 822 -19.18 -17.18 6.24
C ARG A 822 -18.26 -17.87 5.23
N LYS A 823 -18.64 -17.94 3.95
CA LYS A 823 -17.79 -18.51 2.89
C LYS A 823 -16.46 -17.75 2.73
N HIS A 824 -16.48 -16.41 2.83
CA HIS A 824 -15.24 -15.62 2.79
C HIS A 824 -14.38 -15.82 4.03
N LEU A 825 -14.98 -15.97 5.21
CA LEU A 825 -14.26 -16.32 6.44
C LEU A 825 -13.68 -17.75 6.37
N GLN A 826 -14.32 -18.67 5.65
CA GLN A 826 -13.79 -20.02 5.41
C GLN A 826 -12.68 -20.08 4.36
N SER A 827 -12.42 -18.98 3.64
CA SER A 827 -11.38 -18.92 2.61
C SER A 827 -10.00 -19.33 3.14
N ASN A 828 -9.11 -19.66 2.21
CA ASN A 828 -7.74 -20.01 2.55
C ASN A 828 -6.86 -18.76 2.85
N SER A 829 -7.29 -17.55 2.49
CA SER A 829 -6.56 -16.30 2.72
C SER A 829 -6.18 -16.06 4.19
N ILE A 830 -4.94 -15.61 4.43
CA ILE A 830 -4.42 -15.24 5.76
C ILE A 830 -5.28 -14.14 6.40
N LEU A 831 -5.82 -13.22 5.61
CA LEU A 831 -6.73 -12.17 6.06
C LEU A 831 -8.04 -12.19 5.26
N ALA A 832 -9.16 -12.08 5.95
CA ALA A 832 -10.47 -11.78 5.37
C ALA A 832 -10.90 -10.40 5.88
N ILE A 833 -10.75 -9.36 5.06
CA ILE A 833 -11.07 -7.98 5.45
C ILE A 833 -12.30 -7.56 4.66
N LEU A 834 -13.46 -7.48 5.34
CA LEU A 834 -14.73 -7.16 4.70
C LEU A 834 -15.10 -5.70 4.94
N SER A 835 -15.89 -5.09 4.05
CA SER A 835 -16.41 -3.74 4.29
C SER A 835 -17.32 -3.73 5.54
N LEU A 836 -17.40 -2.59 6.23
CA LEU A 836 -18.35 -2.43 7.34
C LEU A 836 -19.78 -2.75 6.89
N GLN A 837 -20.15 -2.36 5.67
CA GLN A 837 -21.48 -2.58 5.09
C GLN A 837 -21.77 -4.08 4.92
N ASP A 838 -20.79 -4.87 4.46
CA ASP A 838 -20.93 -6.32 4.30
C ASP A 838 -21.07 -7.02 5.67
N TRP A 839 -20.31 -6.59 6.69
CA TRP A 839 -20.52 -7.09 8.06
C TRP A 839 -21.94 -6.78 8.57
N MET A 840 -22.40 -5.55 8.39
CA MET A 840 -23.73 -5.13 8.85
C MET A 840 -24.86 -5.84 8.11
N SER A 841 -24.64 -6.23 6.85
CA SER A 841 -25.67 -6.83 5.98
C SER A 841 -26.31 -8.11 6.54
N MET A 842 -25.60 -8.82 7.42
CA MET A 842 -26.02 -10.10 8.04
C MET A 842 -27.10 -9.94 9.12
N ASP A 843 -27.41 -8.70 9.55
CA ASP A 843 -28.41 -8.43 10.58
C ASP A 843 -29.48 -7.46 10.05
N GLY A 844 -30.70 -7.98 9.88
CA GLY A 844 -31.83 -7.22 9.35
C GLY A 844 -32.27 -6.04 10.22
N LYS A 845 -31.93 -6.03 11.51
CA LYS A 845 -32.27 -4.95 12.45
C LYS A 845 -31.28 -3.79 12.35
N TRP A 846 -29.99 -4.09 12.15
CA TRP A 846 -28.91 -3.08 12.24
C TRP A 846 -28.39 -2.60 10.89
N ARG A 847 -28.60 -3.33 9.79
CA ARG A 847 -28.21 -2.89 8.43
C ARG A 847 -28.96 -1.63 7.96
N ASN A 848 -28.42 -0.91 6.98
CA ASN A 848 -29.12 0.24 6.39
C ASN A 848 -30.39 -0.26 5.67
N PRO A 849 -31.58 0.35 5.86
CA PRO A 849 -32.76 -0.04 5.08
C PRO A 849 -32.56 0.07 3.56
N ASN A 850 -31.76 1.04 3.08
CA ASN A 850 -31.49 1.30 1.68
C ASN A 850 -30.08 0.84 1.27
N ALA A 851 -29.98 -0.20 0.43
CA ALA A 851 -28.70 -0.73 -0.04
C ALA A 851 -27.93 0.26 -0.92
N GLN A 852 -28.63 1.12 -1.68
CA GLN A 852 -27.98 2.07 -2.60
C GLN A 852 -27.27 3.22 -1.85
N GLU A 853 -27.70 3.51 -0.61
CA GLU A 853 -27.03 4.48 0.28
C GLU A 853 -25.74 3.95 0.90
N GLU A 854 -25.43 2.65 0.73
CA GLU A 854 -24.23 2.02 1.29
C GLU A 854 -22.99 2.20 0.41
N ARG A 855 -23.15 2.62 -0.84
CA ARG A 855 -22.06 2.73 -1.83
C ARG A 855 -21.15 3.92 -1.53
N ILE A 856 -19.83 3.64 -1.50
CA ILE A 856 -18.81 4.67 -1.22
C ILE A 856 -18.45 5.42 -2.51
N ASN A 857 -18.08 4.70 -3.57
CA ASN A 857 -17.62 5.27 -4.83
C ASN A 857 -18.31 4.66 -6.06
N VAL A 858 -18.29 5.43 -7.16
CA VAL A 858 -18.63 4.99 -8.52
C VAL A 858 -17.44 5.35 -9.43
N PRO A 859 -16.51 4.43 -9.73
CA PRO A 859 -15.29 4.70 -10.49
C PRO A 859 -15.53 5.30 -11.89
N ALA A 860 -16.64 4.95 -12.53
CA ALA A 860 -17.05 5.51 -13.83
C ALA A 860 -17.35 7.01 -13.77
N ASN A 861 -17.57 7.59 -12.57
CA ASN A 861 -17.73 9.02 -12.36
C ASN A 861 -16.43 9.64 -11.81
N PRO A 862 -15.58 10.27 -12.64
CA PRO A 862 -14.32 10.86 -12.20
C PRO A 862 -14.51 12.06 -11.26
N ARG A 863 -15.72 12.59 -11.13
CA ARG A 863 -16.10 13.64 -10.16
C ARG A 863 -17.15 13.13 -9.18
N HIS A 864 -16.95 11.94 -8.65
CA HIS A 864 -17.80 11.39 -7.59
C HIS A 864 -17.58 12.10 -6.25
N TYR A 865 -18.66 12.35 -5.50
CA TYR A 865 -18.58 13.00 -4.19
C TYR A 865 -18.45 11.94 -3.08
N TRP A 866 -17.28 11.88 -2.46
CA TRP A 866 -16.92 10.93 -1.39
C TRP A 866 -17.48 11.38 -0.04
N ARG A 867 -18.77 11.11 0.17
CA ARG A 867 -19.51 11.57 1.36
C ARG A 867 -20.26 10.49 2.12
N TRP A 868 -20.05 9.22 1.76
CA TRP A 868 -20.69 8.11 2.46
C TRP A 868 -20.34 8.15 3.94
N ARG A 869 -21.36 7.90 4.77
CA ARG A 869 -21.27 7.93 6.23
C ARG A 869 -22.06 6.78 6.79
N MET A 870 -21.51 6.10 7.79
CA MET A 870 -22.23 5.02 8.46
C MET A 870 -23.51 5.56 9.13
N HIS A 871 -24.63 4.83 9.00
CA HIS A 871 -25.93 5.29 9.50
C HIS A 871 -26.04 5.20 11.02
N LEU A 872 -25.34 4.24 11.65
CA LEU A 872 -25.24 4.11 13.11
C LEU A 872 -24.14 5.00 13.69
N THR A 873 -24.26 5.41 14.94
CA THR A 873 -23.10 5.87 15.70
C THR A 873 -22.27 4.68 16.17
N LEU A 874 -20.98 4.88 16.43
CA LEU A 874 -20.10 3.89 17.04
C LEU A 874 -20.63 3.44 18.41
N GLU A 875 -21.24 4.34 19.19
CA GLU A 875 -21.93 3.99 20.43
C GLU A 875 -23.12 3.04 20.23
N GLN A 876 -23.88 3.22 19.14
CA GLN A 876 -24.98 2.31 18.77
C GLN A 876 -24.42 0.98 18.26
N LEU A 877 -23.38 1.01 17.43
CA LEU A 877 -22.71 -0.18 16.89
C LEU A 877 -22.15 -1.06 18.02
N MET A 878 -21.54 -0.46 19.04
CA MET A 878 -21.08 -1.17 20.24
C MET A 878 -22.22 -1.87 21.01
N LYS A 879 -23.44 -1.33 20.94
CA LYS A 879 -24.65 -1.89 21.60
C LYS A 879 -25.45 -2.83 20.70
N ALA A 880 -25.00 -3.07 19.46
CA ALA A 880 -25.66 -3.95 18.51
C ALA A 880 -25.39 -5.44 18.81
N GLU A 881 -25.87 -5.93 19.97
CA GLU A 881 -25.56 -7.28 20.49
C GLU A 881 -25.81 -8.39 19.47
N SER A 882 -26.95 -8.40 18.78
CA SER A 882 -27.28 -9.44 17.78
C SER A 882 -26.28 -9.51 16.63
N LEU A 883 -25.81 -8.35 16.15
CA LEU A 883 -24.79 -8.27 15.10
C LEU A 883 -23.42 -8.66 15.66
N ASN A 884 -23.04 -8.12 16.82
CA ASN A 884 -21.71 -8.30 17.40
C ASN A 884 -21.47 -9.76 17.86
N GLU A 885 -22.48 -10.43 18.42
CA GLU A 885 -22.41 -11.87 18.73
C GLU A 885 -22.28 -12.71 17.47
N LYS A 886 -23.08 -12.42 16.43
CA LYS A 886 -23.00 -13.13 15.15
C LYS A 886 -21.61 -13.02 14.52
N ILE A 887 -21.00 -11.83 14.51
CA ILE A 887 -19.63 -11.62 14.01
C ILE A 887 -18.64 -12.46 14.81
N LYS A 888 -18.71 -12.43 16.15
CA LYS A 888 -17.83 -13.21 17.02
C LYS A 888 -17.95 -14.71 16.78
N GLU A 889 -19.18 -15.21 16.69
CA GLU A 889 -19.45 -16.62 16.44
C GLU A 889 -18.90 -17.08 15.09
N LEU A 890 -19.11 -16.30 14.03
CA LEU A 890 -18.57 -16.62 12.70
C LEU A 890 -17.05 -16.62 12.67
N ILE A 891 -16.40 -15.64 13.28
CA ILE A 891 -14.94 -15.57 13.39
C ILE A 891 -14.41 -16.80 14.15
N ALA A 892 -15.02 -17.13 15.30
CA ALA A 892 -14.63 -18.30 16.09
C ALA A 892 -14.85 -19.63 15.35
N GLN A 893 -16.01 -19.81 14.70
CA GLN A 893 -16.36 -21.03 13.94
C GLN A 893 -15.44 -21.28 12.74
N THR A 894 -14.85 -20.21 12.19
CA THR A 894 -13.97 -20.29 11.02
C THR A 894 -12.48 -20.26 11.38
N GLY A 895 -12.14 -20.21 12.67
CA GLY A 895 -10.76 -20.26 13.15
C GLY A 895 -9.94 -19.00 12.83
N ARG A 896 -10.56 -17.81 12.93
CA ARG A 896 -9.95 -16.50 12.67
C ARG A 896 -9.81 -15.60 13.90
#